data_AF-E1KZF5-F1
#
_entry.id   AF-E1KZF5-F1
#
_cell.length_a   1.000
_cell.length_b   1.000
_cell.length_c   1.000
_cell.angle_alpha   90.00
_cell.angle_beta   90.00
_cell.angle_gamma   90.00
#
_symmetry.space_group_name_H-M   'P 1'
#
loop_
_entity.id
_entity.type
_entity.pdbx_description
1 polymer ?
#
loop_
_entity_poly.entity_id
_entity_poly.type
_entity_poly.pdbx_seq_one_letter_code
_entity_poly.pdbx_strand_id
1 'polypeptide(L)'
;MKKRFLSLIIALAMMVGVFTPLLSSAAETPAKNTIGTIDETKLSDNVPTSTTVNVYKLQAKEYNAPKQWNHNGGKLTEEQLATLGKDVKGLKGVEFSYYSVTAAQLEKLKATKPAPATVGEVKTALGADFTQEPTKLALTDKDGMATVSLANGNYWFIETAAPVNVTTKGSHAIPFGLTLPQVQLTQNEQGELVAATPTKYLTELNIYPKNTTTTPKVDKDFEGKADANRDINEPKTEKRDYTLGDDVPYEIQTIIPAHTKYGSVYWTDQMTEGLTFKKDTLKVKFDEAEAVEADYKLTEVGNGFKLELTAEGLKKVEDKDADVKITVTYKATLNKKSVVNIPESNDVIFHYGNKPGKGNTPIPNKPENGKITFTKTWDGDAPKGASITVQLYNANTGEKVGAPKTLNAENSFKAEWTDLDNKIEYKVEEKSVEGYEAEYSKGDGLGVLGVKNWKSENPEPLNPHEPKVVHYGKRFVKADKGTNKSLEGAQFVVKFKEFTSEHLTAQKDKYLARKTAEQTNADRAAYLEARAIYEDMFKEGSGKTQAEANTYYNQNVKPKFEALNTEYEWKESTVTAATGDADFDNKDNLVVLESDKAGRFAIDGLPAGTYELVEVKAPKGYALPTNNFEFSVNEKSFNEQGDVKYEEKNEEVTVATGTTAMRINNSNMTIPQTGGIGTVIFTAIGLAIMASAIIAIKKRQATEAR
;
A
#
# COMPACT_ATOMS: atom_id res chain seq x y z
N MET A 1 -23.95 30.52 54.79
CA MET A 1 -24.45 29.16 54.47
C MET A 1 -25.26 29.25 53.17
N LYS A 2 -24.65 29.23 51.97
CA LYS A 2 -24.28 28.06 51.16
C LYS A 2 -25.32 26.93 51.14
N LYS A 3 -26.39 27.10 50.35
CA LYS A 3 -27.08 25.98 49.69
C LYS A 3 -26.63 25.98 48.23
N ARG A 4 -25.88 24.92 47.89
CA ARG A 4 -25.26 24.72 46.58
C ARG A 4 -26.32 24.26 45.59
N PHE A 5 -26.46 25.00 44.50
CA PHE A 5 -27.11 24.54 43.28
C PHE A 5 -26.28 23.38 42.69
N LEU A 6 -26.88 22.21 42.55
CA LEU A 6 -26.36 21.07 41.77
C LEU A 6 -27.26 21.00 40.52
N SER A 7 -26.85 21.67 39.45
CA SER A 7 -26.31 21.06 38.22
C SER A 7 -27.24 20.01 37.60
N LEU A 8 -28.12 20.47 36.72
CA LEU A 8 -28.83 19.70 35.71
C LEU A 8 -27.82 18.96 34.81
N ILE A 9 -27.82 17.64 34.83
CA ILE A 9 -27.35 16.83 33.71
C ILE A 9 -28.54 15.98 33.28
N ILE A 10 -29.25 16.49 32.28
CA ILE A 10 -30.33 15.81 31.58
C ILE A 10 -29.67 14.77 30.66
N ALA A 11 -29.63 13.51 31.10
CA ALA A 11 -29.50 12.39 30.18
C ALA A 11 -30.86 12.25 29.47
N LEU A 12 -31.01 12.97 28.37
CA LEU A 12 -32.18 12.98 27.51
C LEU A 12 -32.22 11.65 26.75
N ALA A 13 -32.77 10.61 27.40
CA ALA A 13 -33.47 9.58 26.67
C ALA A 13 -34.57 10.26 25.85
N MET A 14 -34.88 9.77 24.64
CA MET A 14 -36.19 10.04 24.05
C MET A 14 -37.22 9.41 25.00
N MET A 15 -37.60 10.15 26.03
CA MET A 15 -38.60 9.69 27.00
C MET A 15 -39.94 9.77 26.29
N VAL A 16 -40.48 8.60 25.94
CA VAL A 16 -41.93 8.49 25.79
C VAL A 16 -42.49 8.78 27.18
N GLY A 17 -43.22 9.90 27.30
CA GLY A 17 -43.66 10.43 28.57
C GLY A 17 -44.45 9.41 29.37
N VAL A 18 -43.89 8.94 30.48
CA VAL A 18 -44.68 8.31 31.53
C VAL A 18 -45.45 9.43 32.22
N PHE A 19 -46.73 9.61 31.85
CA PHE A 19 -47.62 10.54 32.56
C PHE A 19 -47.80 10.04 34.00
N THR A 20 -47.13 10.71 34.94
CA THR A 20 -47.61 10.85 36.32
C THR A 20 -47.99 12.31 36.51
N PRO A 21 -49.16 12.63 37.08
CA PRO A 21 -49.53 14.02 37.31
C PRO A 21 -48.70 14.56 38.47
N LEU A 22 -47.68 15.37 38.17
CA LEU A 22 -46.95 16.14 39.18
C LEU A 22 -46.73 17.58 38.73
N LEU A 23 -47.17 18.49 39.60
CA LEU A 23 -47.27 19.94 39.43
C LEU A 23 -45.90 20.62 39.24
N SER A 24 -45.84 21.46 38.20
CA SER A 24 -45.01 22.65 37.93
C SER A 24 -43.65 22.84 38.64
N SER A 25 -42.60 23.10 37.86
CA SER A 25 -41.95 24.44 37.81
C SER A 25 -40.93 24.56 36.67
N ALA A 26 -40.83 25.79 36.13
CA ALA A 26 -39.92 26.30 35.10
C ALA A 26 -40.25 25.92 33.63
N ALA A 27 -40.96 26.83 32.97
CA ALA A 27 -41.26 26.80 31.54
C ALA A 27 -40.02 27.17 30.71
N GLU A 28 -39.39 26.17 30.10
CA GLU A 28 -38.73 26.35 28.81
C GLU A 28 -39.78 26.21 27.71
N THR A 29 -39.67 26.99 26.63
CA THR A 29 -40.60 26.94 25.50
C THR A 29 -40.56 25.53 24.88
N PRO A 30 -41.67 24.78 24.79
CA PRO A 30 -41.67 23.42 24.26
C PRO A 30 -41.15 23.36 22.82
N ALA A 31 -40.28 22.40 22.52
CA ALA A 31 -39.80 22.15 21.17
C ALA A 31 -40.97 21.80 20.23
N LYS A 32 -41.17 22.59 19.17
CA LYS A 32 -42.37 22.54 18.30
C LYS A 32 -42.54 21.26 17.47
N ASN A 33 -41.55 20.39 17.31
CA ASN A 33 -41.64 19.30 16.33
C ASN A 33 -41.47 17.93 17.00
N THR A 34 -42.59 17.28 17.35
CA THR A 34 -42.61 15.85 17.68
C THR A 34 -42.24 15.05 16.43
N ILE A 35 -41.33 14.10 16.58
CA ILE A 35 -40.88 13.19 15.51
C ILE A 35 -41.40 11.77 15.75
N GLY A 36 -41.46 10.98 14.69
CA GLY A 36 -42.03 9.63 14.68
C GLY A 36 -43.40 9.57 13.99
N THR A 37 -43.51 8.67 13.02
CA THR A 37 -44.74 8.40 12.28
C THR A 37 -45.39 7.15 12.87
N ILE A 38 -46.62 7.28 13.36
CA ILE A 38 -47.40 6.16 13.88
C ILE A 38 -48.27 5.62 12.75
N ASP A 39 -48.16 4.32 12.48
CA ASP A 39 -49.09 3.60 11.60
C ASP A 39 -50.40 3.37 12.39
N GLU A 40 -51.52 3.86 11.86
CA GLU A 40 -52.82 3.73 12.52
C GLU A 40 -53.25 2.27 12.74
N THR A 41 -52.74 1.33 11.93
CA THR A 41 -52.98 -0.11 12.12
C THR A 41 -52.27 -0.69 13.33
N LYS A 42 -51.33 0.07 13.93
CA LYS A 42 -50.58 -0.28 15.15
C LYS A 42 -51.15 0.38 16.40
N LEU A 43 -52.39 0.85 16.33
CA LEU A 43 -53.15 1.39 17.44
C LEU A 43 -54.27 0.44 17.85
N SER A 44 -54.55 0.40 19.15
CA SER A 44 -55.64 -0.37 19.73
C SER A 44 -56.50 0.52 20.63
N ASP A 45 -57.82 0.40 20.52
CA ASP A 45 -58.75 1.06 21.44
C ASP A 45 -58.77 0.37 22.83
N ASN A 46 -58.29 -0.88 22.90
CA ASN A 46 -58.18 -1.66 24.13
C ASN A 46 -56.73 -1.78 24.58
N VAL A 47 -56.53 -1.87 25.90
CA VAL A 47 -55.22 -2.16 26.49
C VAL A 47 -54.67 -3.47 25.91
N PRO A 48 -53.54 -3.46 25.18
CA PRO A 48 -52.99 -4.67 24.60
C PRO A 48 -52.42 -5.58 25.69
N THR A 49 -52.45 -6.90 25.47
CA THR A 49 -51.83 -7.87 26.39
C THR A 49 -50.30 -7.85 26.30
N SER A 50 -49.77 -7.45 25.15
CA SER A 50 -48.34 -7.26 24.88
C SER A 50 -48.11 -6.18 23.83
N THR A 51 -46.96 -5.53 23.88
CA THR A 51 -46.50 -4.55 22.89
C THR A 51 -45.25 -5.06 22.21
N THR A 52 -45.21 -5.00 20.88
CA THR A 52 -43.98 -5.22 20.10
C THR A 52 -43.06 -4.03 20.28
N VAL A 53 -41.87 -4.23 20.84
CA VAL A 53 -40.87 -3.19 21.03
C VAL A 53 -39.75 -3.41 20.03
N ASN A 54 -39.58 -2.45 19.12
CA ASN A 54 -38.48 -2.36 18.17
C ASN A 54 -37.42 -1.40 18.72
N VAL A 55 -36.24 -1.93 19.02
CA VAL A 55 -35.07 -1.14 19.42
C VAL A 55 -34.22 -0.89 18.18
N TYR A 56 -34.21 0.34 17.70
CA TYR A 56 -33.37 0.82 16.60
C TYR A 56 -32.11 1.47 17.16
N LYS A 57 -31.02 0.71 17.26
CA LYS A 57 -29.73 1.29 17.60
C LYS A 57 -29.24 2.13 16.43
N LEU A 58 -29.04 3.42 16.68
CA LEU A 58 -28.50 4.35 15.71
C LEU A 58 -27.01 4.57 15.95
N GLN A 59 -26.26 4.81 14.88
CA GLN A 59 -24.91 5.39 14.90
C GLN A 59 -24.87 6.75 14.21
N ALA A 60 -23.91 7.59 14.59
CA ALA A 60 -23.55 8.82 13.90
C ALA A 60 -22.06 9.13 14.13
N LYS A 61 -21.44 9.94 13.25
CA LYS A 61 -20.11 10.52 13.54
C LYS A 61 -20.19 11.57 14.65
N GLU A 62 -21.29 12.30 14.65
CA GLU A 62 -21.58 13.36 15.61
C GLU A 62 -23.10 13.53 15.66
N TYR A 63 -23.68 13.50 16.86
CA TYR A 63 -25.06 13.91 17.06
C TYR A 63 -25.14 15.41 17.27
N ASN A 64 -26.18 16.04 16.71
CA ASN A 64 -26.47 17.43 17.02
C ASN A 64 -26.69 17.55 18.53
N ALA A 65 -26.13 18.60 19.16
CA ALA A 65 -26.33 18.90 20.57
C ALA A 65 -27.82 18.78 20.92
N PRO A 66 -28.17 18.22 22.10
CA PRO A 66 -29.53 17.79 22.39
C PRO A 66 -30.51 18.97 22.31
N LYS A 67 -31.12 19.16 21.15
CA LYS A 67 -32.45 19.74 21.04
C LYS A 67 -33.36 18.66 21.61
N GLN A 68 -34.23 19.00 22.56
CA GLN A 68 -35.23 18.06 23.10
C GLN A 68 -36.00 17.42 21.93
N TRP A 69 -35.62 16.21 21.53
CA TRP A 69 -36.31 15.46 20.50
C TRP A 69 -37.50 14.77 21.16
N ASN A 70 -38.65 15.40 21.05
CA ASN A 70 -39.90 14.81 21.48
C ASN A 70 -40.27 13.69 20.50
N HIS A 71 -40.34 12.45 20.98
CA HIS A 71 -40.66 11.28 20.16
C HIS A 71 -41.97 10.65 20.65
N ASN A 72 -42.86 10.29 19.73
CA ASN A 72 -44.18 9.73 20.05
C ASN A 72 -44.23 8.20 20.10
N GLY A 73 -43.10 7.52 19.91
CA GLY A 73 -43.02 6.05 19.84
C GLY A 73 -43.24 5.48 18.42
N GLY A 74 -43.54 6.32 17.44
CA GLY A 74 -43.66 5.96 16.03
C GLY A 74 -42.32 5.70 15.35
N LYS A 75 -42.34 5.30 14.07
CA LYS A 75 -41.14 5.04 13.30
C LYS A 75 -40.57 6.34 12.73
N LEU A 76 -39.27 6.58 12.90
CA LEU A 76 -38.60 7.73 12.27
C LEU A 76 -38.43 7.53 10.76
N THR A 77 -38.69 8.58 9.99
CA THR A 77 -38.37 8.64 8.55
C THR A 77 -36.87 8.91 8.33
N GLU A 78 -36.36 8.64 7.12
CA GLU A 78 -34.97 8.96 6.76
C GLU A 78 -34.66 10.45 6.92
N GLU A 79 -35.59 11.32 6.53
CA GLU A 79 -35.47 12.77 6.72
C GLU A 79 -35.36 13.14 8.22
N GLN A 80 -36.19 12.52 9.07
CA GLN A 80 -36.12 12.74 10.52
C GLN A 80 -34.80 12.23 11.11
N LEU A 81 -34.31 11.07 10.67
CA LEU A 81 -33.02 10.52 11.10
C LEU A 81 -31.87 11.47 10.73
N ALA A 82 -31.88 12.03 9.51
CA ALA A 82 -30.86 12.98 9.05
C ALA A 82 -30.81 14.26 9.91
N THR A 83 -31.90 14.65 10.57
CA THR A 83 -31.89 15.81 11.49
C THR A 83 -31.19 15.54 12.82
N LEU A 84 -30.92 14.27 13.16
CA LEU A 84 -30.37 13.90 14.47
C LEU A 84 -28.86 14.17 14.56
N GLY A 85 -28.13 14.24 13.43
CA GLY A 85 -26.69 14.36 13.42
C GLY A 85 -26.08 14.13 12.04
N LYS A 86 -24.76 13.93 11.99
CA LYS A 86 -24.01 13.63 10.77
C LYS A 86 -23.90 12.12 10.55
N ASP A 87 -24.25 11.66 9.35
CA ASP A 87 -24.19 10.25 8.93
C ASP A 87 -25.01 9.30 9.83
N VAL A 88 -26.21 9.74 10.23
CA VAL A 88 -27.10 8.95 11.10
C VAL A 88 -27.65 7.74 10.35
N LYS A 89 -27.40 6.54 10.85
CA LYS A 89 -27.92 5.28 10.28
C LYS A 89 -28.04 4.19 11.34
N GLY A 90 -28.65 3.07 10.98
CA GLY A 90 -28.70 1.88 11.85
C GLY A 90 -27.30 1.33 12.16
N LEU A 91 -27.11 0.87 13.40
CA LEU A 91 -25.88 0.21 13.86
C LEU A 91 -26.15 -1.29 14.05
N LYS A 92 -25.60 -2.11 13.15
CA LYS A 92 -25.66 -3.57 13.21
C LYS A 92 -24.77 -4.13 14.32
N GLY A 93 -25.13 -5.29 14.86
CA GLY A 93 -24.25 -6.09 15.72
C GLY A 93 -24.19 -5.64 17.18
N VAL A 94 -25.12 -4.82 17.64
CA VAL A 94 -25.26 -4.44 19.05
C VAL A 94 -26.14 -5.47 19.77
N GLU A 95 -25.70 -5.90 20.95
CA GLU A 95 -26.47 -6.77 21.83
C GLU A 95 -27.14 -5.92 22.91
N PHE A 96 -28.47 -6.01 22.99
CA PHE A 96 -29.22 -5.47 24.13
C PHE A 96 -29.67 -6.60 25.04
N SER A 97 -29.74 -6.29 26.33
CA SER A 97 -30.39 -7.14 27.31
C SER A 97 -31.33 -6.32 28.18
N TYR A 98 -32.39 -6.95 28.71
CA TYR A 98 -33.33 -6.27 29.59
C TYR A 98 -33.68 -7.09 30.82
N TYR A 99 -34.03 -6.39 31.90
CA TYR A 99 -34.66 -6.96 33.09
C TYR A 99 -36.14 -6.62 33.10
N SER A 100 -36.98 -7.55 33.54
CA SER A 100 -38.33 -7.24 34.02
C SER A 100 -38.23 -6.89 35.50
N VAL A 101 -38.69 -5.71 35.89
CA VAL A 101 -38.50 -5.17 37.26
C VAL A 101 -39.82 -4.71 37.85
N THR A 102 -39.88 -4.59 39.18
CA THR A 102 -41.00 -3.91 39.85
C THR A 102 -40.92 -2.39 39.62
N ALA A 103 -42.03 -1.67 39.80
CA ALA A 103 -42.04 -0.21 39.68
C ALA A 103 -41.04 0.46 40.65
N ALA A 104 -40.94 -0.02 41.89
CA ALA A 104 -39.99 0.50 42.87
C ALA A 104 -38.53 0.27 42.46
N GLN A 105 -38.22 -0.90 41.89
CA GLN A 105 -36.88 -1.19 41.35
C GLN A 105 -36.56 -0.31 40.14
N LEU A 106 -37.52 -0.09 39.23
CA LEU A 106 -37.34 0.80 38.08
C LEU A 106 -37.00 2.23 38.53
N GLU A 107 -37.73 2.77 39.50
CA GLU A 107 -37.46 4.10 40.04
C GLU A 107 -36.08 4.17 40.75
N LYS A 108 -35.70 3.10 41.47
CA LYS A 108 -34.36 2.99 42.06
C LYS A 108 -33.25 3.04 41.00
N LEU A 109 -33.41 2.32 39.89
CA LEU A 109 -32.45 2.31 38.78
C LEU A 109 -32.35 3.68 38.11
N LYS A 110 -33.49 4.32 37.82
CA LYS A 110 -33.53 5.69 37.25
C LYS A 110 -32.86 6.73 38.15
N ALA A 111 -33.03 6.60 39.47
CA ALA A 111 -32.48 7.52 40.46
C ALA A 111 -30.96 7.34 40.69
N THR A 112 -30.42 6.15 40.41
CA THR A 112 -28.99 5.85 40.59
C THR A 112 -28.13 6.64 39.57
N LYS A 113 -27.01 7.22 40.03
CA LYS A 113 -26.09 8.03 39.21
C LYS A 113 -24.63 7.57 39.39
N PRO A 114 -23.92 7.19 38.29
CA PRO A 114 -24.42 7.04 36.93
C PRO A 114 -25.53 5.99 36.83
N ALA A 115 -26.38 6.08 35.80
CA ALA A 115 -27.46 5.12 35.60
C ALA A 115 -26.84 3.72 35.36
N PRO A 116 -27.34 2.64 36.00
CA PRO A 116 -26.74 1.31 35.90
C PRO A 116 -26.76 0.75 34.47
N ALA A 117 -25.59 0.68 33.83
CA ALA A 117 -25.45 0.38 32.40
C ALA A 117 -24.96 -1.05 32.14
N THR A 118 -24.40 -1.71 33.15
CA THR A 118 -23.89 -3.09 33.07
C THR A 118 -24.68 -4.04 33.96
N VAL A 119 -24.55 -5.35 33.71
CA VAL A 119 -25.13 -6.40 34.56
C VAL A 119 -24.71 -6.24 36.02
N GLY A 120 -23.42 -5.99 36.27
CA GLY A 120 -22.87 -5.80 37.60
C GLY A 120 -23.43 -4.56 38.31
N GLU A 121 -23.54 -3.44 37.59
CA GLU A 121 -24.11 -2.20 38.15
C GLU A 121 -25.60 -2.36 38.47
N VAL A 122 -26.38 -3.04 37.63
CA VAL A 122 -27.81 -3.27 37.90
C VAL A 122 -27.98 -4.13 39.15
N LYS A 123 -27.25 -5.25 39.27
CA LYS A 123 -27.30 -6.09 40.46
C LYS A 123 -26.87 -5.33 41.72
N THR A 124 -25.80 -4.53 41.62
CA THR A 124 -25.33 -3.68 42.72
C THR A 124 -26.38 -2.65 43.13
N ALA A 125 -27.02 -1.98 42.16
CA ALA A 125 -28.04 -0.98 42.41
C ALA A 125 -29.29 -1.59 43.04
N LEU A 126 -29.71 -2.80 42.65
CA LEU A 126 -30.90 -3.45 43.18
C LEU A 126 -30.66 -4.18 44.51
N GLY A 127 -29.44 -4.61 44.80
CA GLY A 127 -29.03 -5.24 46.06
C GLY A 127 -28.84 -6.76 45.94
N ALA A 128 -28.25 -7.37 46.97
CA ALA A 128 -27.82 -8.77 46.95
C ALA A 128 -28.95 -9.80 46.73
N ASP A 129 -30.19 -9.45 47.10
CA ASP A 129 -31.35 -10.34 46.93
C ASP A 129 -31.88 -10.35 45.48
N PHE A 130 -31.40 -9.46 44.60
CA PHE A 130 -31.78 -9.43 43.19
C PHE A 130 -30.94 -10.44 42.40
N THR A 131 -31.53 -11.60 42.10
CA THR A 131 -30.85 -12.73 41.45
C THR A 131 -31.25 -12.95 39.99
N GLN A 132 -32.16 -12.14 39.45
CA GLN A 132 -32.61 -12.26 38.06
C GLN A 132 -31.45 -11.98 37.09
N GLU A 133 -31.34 -12.80 36.05
CA GLU A 133 -30.48 -12.55 34.90
C GLU A 133 -31.27 -11.82 33.81
N PRO A 134 -30.62 -10.94 33.03
CA PRO A 134 -31.31 -10.21 31.99
C PRO A 134 -31.59 -11.11 30.78
N THR A 135 -32.70 -10.85 30.11
CA THR A 135 -33.06 -11.50 28.85
C THR A 135 -32.32 -10.81 27.70
N LYS A 136 -31.59 -11.59 26.91
CA LYS A 136 -30.87 -11.11 25.72
C LYS A 136 -31.81 -10.97 24.51
N LEU A 137 -31.65 -9.90 23.74
CA LEU A 137 -32.25 -9.76 22.42
C LEU A 137 -31.33 -10.38 21.35
N ALA A 138 -31.88 -10.60 20.15
CA ALA A 138 -31.05 -10.82 18.98
C ALA A 138 -30.15 -9.59 18.71
N LEU A 139 -29.00 -9.82 18.08
CA LEU A 139 -28.15 -8.73 17.61
C LEU A 139 -28.92 -7.84 16.64
N THR A 140 -28.67 -6.54 16.71
CA THR A 140 -29.26 -5.59 15.76
C THR A 140 -28.88 -5.94 14.33
N ASP A 141 -29.84 -5.85 13.42
CA ASP A 141 -29.65 -6.12 11.99
C ASP A 141 -28.97 -4.94 11.26
N LYS A 142 -28.87 -5.02 9.93
CA LYS A 142 -28.26 -3.97 9.08
C LYS A 142 -28.91 -2.59 9.22
N ASP A 143 -30.18 -2.55 9.63
CA ASP A 143 -30.94 -1.32 9.85
C ASP A 143 -30.89 -0.89 11.32
N GLY A 144 -30.08 -1.58 12.14
CA GLY A 144 -29.91 -1.34 13.57
C GLY A 144 -31.06 -1.86 14.42
N MET A 145 -31.94 -2.71 13.88
CA MET A 145 -33.15 -3.12 14.57
C MET A 145 -32.98 -4.43 15.33
N ALA A 146 -33.47 -4.47 16.57
CA ALA A 146 -33.76 -5.69 17.31
C ALA A 146 -35.18 -5.62 17.88
N THR A 147 -35.93 -6.72 17.86
CA THR A 147 -37.36 -6.73 18.22
C THR A 147 -37.65 -7.71 19.34
N VAL A 148 -38.56 -7.34 20.24
CA VAL A 148 -39.08 -8.21 21.31
C VAL A 148 -40.55 -7.91 21.57
N SER A 149 -41.37 -8.93 21.85
CA SER A 149 -42.74 -8.75 22.34
C SER A 149 -42.77 -8.82 23.86
N LEU A 150 -43.29 -7.78 24.52
CA LEU A 150 -43.27 -7.64 25.97
C LEU A 150 -44.68 -7.48 26.52
N ALA A 151 -44.98 -8.18 27.62
CA ALA A 151 -46.21 -7.96 28.38
C ALA A 151 -46.23 -6.58 29.05
N ASN A 152 -47.39 -6.14 29.52
CA ASN A 152 -47.50 -4.92 30.33
C ASN A 152 -46.68 -5.07 31.62
N GLY A 153 -45.84 -4.08 31.93
CA GLY A 153 -44.84 -4.18 33.00
C GLY A 153 -43.78 -3.11 32.93
N ASN A 154 -42.75 -3.24 33.77
CA ASN A 154 -41.62 -2.32 33.84
C ASN A 154 -40.33 -3.04 33.49
N TYR A 155 -39.49 -2.39 32.69
CA TYR A 155 -38.30 -2.98 32.10
C TYR A 155 -37.11 -2.04 32.20
N TRP A 156 -35.91 -2.61 32.33
CA TRP A 156 -34.64 -1.89 32.30
C TRP A 156 -33.74 -2.48 31.22
N PHE A 157 -33.42 -1.68 30.20
CA PHE A 157 -32.59 -2.08 29.07
C PHE A 157 -31.16 -1.59 29.25
N ILE A 158 -30.21 -2.46 28.91
CA ILE A 158 -28.78 -2.22 28.88
C ILE A 158 -28.19 -2.67 27.54
N GLU A 159 -27.09 -2.04 27.12
CA GLU A 159 -26.28 -2.48 25.99
C GLU A 159 -25.15 -3.36 26.52
N THR A 160 -25.16 -4.64 26.14
CA THR A 160 -24.24 -5.64 26.69
C THR A 160 -23.05 -5.93 25.78
N ALA A 161 -23.15 -5.60 24.49
CA ALA A 161 -22.03 -5.65 23.55
C ALA A 161 -22.24 -4.68 22.38
N ALA A 162 -21.15 -4.16 21.83
CA ALA A 162 -21.16 -3.24 20.71
C ALA A 162 -20.04 -3.56 19.69
N PRO A 163 -20.21 -3.18 18.41
CA PRO A 163 -19.14 -3.21 17.41
C PRO A 163 -17.95 -2.32 17.81
N VAL A 164 -16.77 -2.64 17.28
CA VAL A 164 -15.50 -2.00 17.65
C VAL A 164 -15.39 -0.51 17.30
N ASN A 165 -16.15 -0.04 16.31
CA ASN A 165 -16.14 1.35 15.88
C ASN A 165 -16.93 2.25 16.83
N VAL A 166 -17.62 1.72 17.84
CA VAL A 166 -18.31 2.51 18.86
C VAL A 166 -17.29 3.12 19.83
N THR A 167 -17.44 4.43 20.06
CA THR A 167 -16.62 5.14 21.04
C THR A 167 -17.04 4.79 22.47
N THR A 168 -16.08 4.74 23.40
CA THR A 168 -16.27 4.38 24.82
C THR A 168 -17.21 5.34 25.56
N LYS A 169 -17.26 6.60 25.13
CA LYS A 169 -18.19 7.64 25.64
C LYS A 169 -19.34 7.93 24.67
N GLY A 170 -19.50 7.10 23.62
CA GLY A 170 -20.43 7.34 22.53
C GLY A 170 -21.86 6.92 22.79
N SER A 171 -22.12 6.15 23.84
CA SER A 171 -23.45 5.67 24.15
C SER A 171 -24.34 6.79 24.69
N HIS A 172 -25.44 7.04 23.99
CA HIS A 172 -26.46 8.00 24.38
C HIS A 172 -27.83 7.31 24.47
N ALA A 173 -28.63 7.74 25.44
CA ALA A 173 -29.97 7.18 25.71
C ALA A 173 -30.00 5.67 26.01
N ILE A 174 -28.90 5.14 26.57
CA ILE A 174 -28.78 3.79 27.11
C ILE A 174 -27.87 3.87 28.35
N PRO A 175 -28.17 3.20 29.48
CA PRO A 175 -29.35 2.37 29.75
C PRO A 175 -30.67 3.17 29.75
N PHE A 176 -31.81 2.50 29.58
CA PHE A 176 -33.12 3.15 29.67
C PHE A 176 -34.18 2.28 30.36
N GLY A 177 -35.13 2.96 31.01
CA GLY A 177 -36.31 2.34 31.60
C GLY A 177 -37.50 2.40 30.64
N LEU A 178 -38.30 1.33 30.59
CA LEU A 178 -39.52 1.26 29.79
C LEU A 178 -40.68 0.76 30.64
N THR A 179 -41.80 1.45 30.60
CA THR A 179 -43.08 0.99 31.19
C THR A 179 -44.05 0.71 30.06
N LEU A 180 -44.77 -0.41 30.11
CA LEU A 180 -45.80 -0.79 29.13
C LEU A 180 -47.14 -1.01 29.84
N PRO A 181 -48.27 -0.69 29.17
CA PRO A 181 -48.38 -0.25 27.78
C PRO A 181 -48.14 1.24 27.60
N GLN A 182 -47.87 1.67 26.36
CA GLN A 182 -47.77 3.09 25.99
C GLN A 182 -49.02 3.54 25.23
N VAL A 183 -49.39 4.81 25.39
CA VAL A 183 -50.52 5.42 24.69
C VAL A 183 -50.04 6.27 23.52
N GLN A 184 -50.89 6.45 22.51
CA GLN A 184 -50.64 7.40 21.44
C GLN A 184 -50.54 8.80 22.03
N LEU A 185 -49.44 9.49 21.73
CA LEU A 185 -49.24 10.89 22.09
C LEU A 185 -49.52 11.80 20.89
N THR A 186 -50.26 12.87 21.13
CA THR A 186 -50.55 13.96 20.18
C THR A 186 -50.09 15.28 20.77
N GLN A 187 -49.69 16.24 19.93
CA GLN A 187 -49.42 17.59 20.40
C GLN A 187 -50.73 18.34 20.67
N ASN A 188 -50.85 19.00 21.82
CA ASN A 188 -51.90 19.98 22.06
C ASN A 188 -51.58 21.32 21.35
N GLU A 189 -52.50 22.29 21.40
CA GLU A 189 -52.33 23.62 20.78
C GLU A 189 -51.11 24.38 21.33
N GLN A 190 -50.63 24.01 22.52
CA GLN A 190 -49.45 24.56 23.19
C GLN A 190 -48.15 23.82 22.82
N GLY A 191 -48.22 22.77 22.00
CA GLY A 191 -47.08 21.96 21.55
C GLY A 191 -46.62 20.89 22.55
N GLU A 192 -47.37 20.64 23.62
CA GLU A 192 -47.07 19.60 24.61
C GLU A 192 -47.59 18.25 24.15
N LEU A 193 -46.83 17.19 24.41
CA LEU A 193 -47.29 15.82 24.17
C LEU A 193 -48.30 15.41 25.24
N VAL A 194 -49.52 15.14 24.80
CA VAL A 194 -50.63 14.63 25.63
C VAL A 194 -51.17 13.34 25.03
N ALA A 195 -51.84 12.52 25.84
CA ALA A 195 -52.52 11.33 25.35
C ALA A 195 -53.61 11.72 24.33
N ALA A 196 -53.70 10.98 23.23
CA ALA A 196 -54.75 11.15 22.23
C ALA A 196 -56.14 10.98 22.88
N THR A 197 -57.14 11.70 22.36
CA THR A 197 -58.55 11.55 22.78
C THR A 197 -59.40 11.16 21.57
N PRO A 198 -60.08 9.99 21.57
CA PRO A 198 -60.07 8.98 22.61
C PRO A 198 -58.69 8.31 22.78
N THR A 199 -58.42 7.79 23.98
CA THR A 199 -57.15 7.12 24.29
C THR A 199 -56.97 5.90 23.40
N LYS A 200 -55.87 5.88 22.65
CA LYS A 200 -55.41 4.72 21.88
C LYS A 200 -54.10 4.20 22.46
N TYR A 201 -53.93 2.89 22.46
CA TYR A 201 -52.73 2.20 22.93
C TYR A 201 -51.84 1.79 21.76
N LEU A 202 -50.54 1.91 21.93
CA LEU A 202 -49.54 1.43 20.97
C LEU A 202 -49.42 -0.10 21.07
N THR A 203 -49.70 -0.81 19.97
CA THR A 203 -49.39 -2.25 19.86
C THR A 203 -47.95 -2.48 19.39
N GLU A 204 -47.32 -1.45 18.82
CA GLU A 204 -45.92 -1.41 18.42
C GLU A 204 -45.26 -0.12 18.90
N LEU A 205 -44.06 -0.23 19.46
CA LEU A 205 -43.27 0.88 20.00
C LEU A 205 -41.86 0.85 19.41
N ASN A 206 -41.40 2.00 18.92
CA ASN A 206 -40.06 2.14 18.36
C ASN A 206 -39.20 3.03 19.28
N ILE A 207 -38.01 2.54 19.65
CA ILE A 207 -37.07 3.20 20.57
C ILE A 207 -35.72 3.36 19.87
N TYR A 208 -35.05 4.50 20.08
CA TYR A 208 -33.87 4.90 19.32
C TYR A 208 -32.65 5.23 20.20
N PRO A 209 -32.04 4.24 20.91
CA PRO A 209 -30.75 4.43 21.56
C PRO A 209 -29.65 4.69 20.53
N LYS A 210 -28.58 5.38 20.92
CA LYS A 210 -27.59 5.96 19.99
C LYS A 210 -26.17 5.62 20.40
N ASN A 211 -25.27 5.48 19.44
CA ASN A 211 -23.82 5.39 19.63
C ASN A 211 -23.09 6.36 18.70
N THR A 212 -22.05 7.01 19.18
CA THR A 212 -21.10 7.70 18.31
C THR A 212 -20.08 6.68 17.80
N THR A 213 -19.87 6.62 16.48
CA THR A 213 -18.88 5.73 15.87
C THR A 213 -17.75 6.49 15.18
N THR A 214 -16.56 5.91 15.20
CA THR A 214 -15.35 6.44 14.57
C THR A 214 -14.54 5.32 13.94
N THR A 215 -13.71 5.67 12.96
CA THR A 215 -12.83 4.74 12.26
C THR A 215 -11.39 5.24 12.35
N PRO A 216 -10.42 4.34 12.52
CA PRO A 216 -9.02 4.71 12.42
C PRO A 216 -8.70 5.19 11.01
N LYS A 217 -7.53 5.80 10.88
CA LYS A 217 -6.98 6.19 9.57
C LYS A 217 -5.57 5.66 9.42
N VAL A 218 -5.14 5.39 8.20
CA VAL A 218 -3.81 4.88 7.91
C VAL A 218 -3.33 5.41 6.56
N ASP A 219 -2.04 5.68 6.47
CA ASP A 219 -1.35 5.96 5.22
C ASP A 219 0.06 5.35 5.26
N LYS A 220 0.62 5.09 4.09
CA LYS A 220 1.98 4.56 3.94
C LYS A 220 2.72 5.27 2.84
N ASP A 221 3.95 5.69 3.10
CA ASP A 221 4.80 6.33 2.11
C ASP A 221 6.28 6.06 2.40
N PHE A 222 7.17 6.69 1.64
CA PHE A 222 8.56 6.85 2.04
C PHE A 222 8.66 7.59 3.39
N GLU A 223 9.73 7.31 4.13
CA GLU A 223 9.96 7.93 5.45
C GLU A 223 9.83 9.46 5.39
N GLY A 224 9.02 10.03 6.31
CA GLY A 224 8.71 11.46 6.36
C GLY A 224 7.63 11.97 5.39
N LYS A 225 6.97 11.09 4.62
CA LYS A 225 5.91 11.48 3.65
C LYS A 225 4.53 10.89 3.96
N ALA A 226 4.41 9.94 4.91
CA ALA A 226 3.13 9.36 5.26
C ALA A 226 2.22 10.37 5.98
N ASP A 227 0.96 10.48 5.54
CA ASP A 227 -0.06 11.33 6.14
C ASP A 227 -1.37 10.56 6.30
N ALA A 228 -1.65 10.10 7.53
CA ALA A 228 -2.86 9.34 7.83
C ALA A 228 -4.15 10.16 7.69
N ASN A 229 -4.10 11.48 7.50
CA ASN A 229 -5.29 12.28 7.20
C ASN A 229 -5.62 12.35 5.71
N ARG A 230 -4.71 11.92 4.84
CA ARG A 230 -4.95 11.79 3.41
C ARG A 230 -6.14 10.85 3.15
N ASP A 231 -6.92 11.14 2.12
CA ASP A 231 -7.98 10.22 1.71
C ASP A 231 -7.34 8.89 1.27
N ILE A 232 -7.71 7.80 1.95
CA ILE A 232 -7.20 6.46 1.68
C ILE A 232 -7.49 6.00 0.25
N ASN A 233 -8.54 6.56 -0.39
CA ASN A 233 -8.94 6.22 -1.76
C ASN A 233 -8.22 7.06 -2.82
N GLU A 234 -7.46 8.08 -2.41
CA GLU A 234 -6.68 8.87 -3.36
C GLU A 234 -5.48 8.03 -3.82
N PRO A 235 -5.25 7.84 -5.12
CA PRO A 235 -4.12 7.04 -5.61
C PRO A 235 -2.78 7.75 -5.34
N LYS A 236 -1.75 6.99 -4.98
CA LYS A 236 -0.38 7.52 -4.86
C LYS A 236 0.35 7.44 -6.19
N THR A 237 0.97 8.54 -6.58
CA THR A 237 1.83 8.64 -7.78
C THR A 237 3.31 8.72 -7.44
N GLU A 238 3.66 8.71 -6.15
CA GLU A 238 5.05 8.82 -5.71
C GLU A 238 5.85 7.59 -6.17
N LYS A 239 6.82 7.85 -7.06
CA LYS A 239 7.76 6.86 -7.59
C LYS A 239 9.17 7.41 -7.38
N ARG A 240 10.04 6.65 -6.73
CA ARG A 240 11.46 7.02 -6.53
C ARG A 240 12.39 5.99 -7.13
N ASP A 241 13.55 6.46 -7.52
CA ASP A 241 14.59 5.66 -8.10
C ASP A 241 15.76 5.50 -7.13
N TYR A 242 16.30 4.28 -7.03
CA TYR A 242 17.41 3.95 -6.15
C TYR A 242 18.47 3.15 -6.90
N THR A 243 19.69 3.12 -6.35
CA THR A 243 20.72 2.21 -6.83
C THR A 243 20.38 0.80 -6.36
N LEU A 244 20.59 -0.19 -7.21
CA LEU A 244 20.45 -1.60 -6.82
C LEU A 244 21.39 -1.90 -5.65
N GLY A 245 20.84 -2.38 -4.54
CA GLY A 245 21.51 -2.57 -3.26
C GLY A 245 21.21 -1.49 -2.21
N ASP A 246 20.58 -0.37 -2.56
CA ASP A 246 20.26 0.67 -1.59
C ASP A 246 19.16 0.21 -0.62
N ASP A 247 19.24 0.67 0.63
CA ASP A 247 18.15 0.55 1.60
C ASP A 247 17.12 1.66 1.38
N VAL A 248 15.89 1.28 1.05
CA VAL A 248 14.76 2.18 0.86
C VAL A 248 14.02 2.36 2.19
N PRO A 249 13.87 3.59 2.71
CA PRO A 249 13.15 3.86 3.95
C PRO A 249 11.65 4.11 3.74
N TYR A 250 10.82 3.44 4.54
CA TYR A 250 9.36 3.53 4.53
C TYR A 250 8.80 3.95 5.88
N GLU A 251 7.63 4.57 5.86
CA GLU A 251 6.85 4.94 7.02
C GLU A 251 5.37 4.58 6.83
N ILE A 252 4.78 3.98 7.85
CA ILE A 252 3.34 3.83 8.00
C ILE A 252 2.91 4.76 9.13
N GLN A 253 1.91 5.59 8.87
CA GLN A 253 1.28 6.43 9.87
C GLN A 253 -0.15 5.95 10.09
N THR A 254 -0.56 5.75 11.34
CA THR A 254 -1.92 5.34 11.70
C THR A 254 -2.45 6.25 12.80
N ILE A 255 -3.68 6.72 12.68
CA ILE A 255 -4.37 7.49 13.72
C ILE A 255 -5.43 6.60 14.35
N ILE A 256 -5.27 6.35 15.64
CA ILE A 256 -6.28 5.72 16.49
C ILE A 256 -7.12 6.85 17.12
N PRO A 257 -8.43 6.95 16.83
CA PRO A 257 -9.23 8.06 17.29
C PRO A 257 -9.41 8.07 18.81
N ALA A 258 -9.62 9.25 19.39
CA ALA A 258 -9.98 9.41 20.79
C ALA A 258 -11.19 8.54 21.18
N HIS A 259 -11.25 8.13 22.45
CA HIS A 259 -12.34 7.36 23.03
C HIS A 259 -12.63 6.05 22.29
N THR A 260 -11.62 5.37 21.77
CA THR A 260 -11.76 4.07 21.13
C THR A 260 -11.13 2.97 21.97
N LYS A 261 -11.63 1.75 21.85
CA LYS A 261 -11.04 0.58 22.49
C LYS A 261 -11.06 -0.59 21.53
N TYR A 262 -9.88 -1.09 21.20
CA TYR A 262 -9.70 -2.21 20.29
C TYR A 262 -9.16 -3.42 21.06
N GLY A 263 -9.66 -4.61 20.72
CA GLY A 263 -9.14 -5.88 21.24
C GLY A 263 -7.98 -6.44 20.39
N SER A 264 -7.85 -5.98 19.14
CA SER A 264 -6.81 -6.38 18.20
C SER A 264 -6.45 -5.21 17.30
N VAL A 265 -5.16 -4.95 17.14
CA VAL A 265 -4.59 -3.93 16.25
C VAL A 265 -3.29 -4.49 15.67
N TYR A 266 -3.21 -4.60 14.35
CA TYR A 266 -1.99 -5.07 13.69
C TYR A 266 -1.87 -4.59 12.24
N TRP A 267 -0.64 -4.53 11.75
CA TRP A 267 -0.30 -4.25 10.37
C TRP A 267 0.27 -5.50 9.74
N THR A 268 -0.07 -5.75 8.49
CA THR A 268 0.57 -6.77 7.66
C THR A 268 1.11 -6.13 6.41
N ASP A 269 2.34 -6.45 6.07
CA ASP A 269 3.06 -5.89 4.93
C ASP A 269 3.66 -7.01 4.09
N GLN A 270 3.56 -6.92 2.77
CA GLN A 270 4.23 -7.81 1.82
C GLN A 270 4.85 -7.00 0.69
N MET A 271 6.01 -7.44 0.22
CA MET A 271 6.75 -6.75 -0.82
C MET A 271 6.95 -7.65 -2.03
N THR A 272 6.97 -7.04 -3.22
CA THR A 272 7.45 -7.69 -4.44
C THR A 272 8.92 -8.12 -4.26
N GLU A 273 9.35 -9.14 -4.99
CA GLU A 273 10.59 -9.87 -4.73
C GLU A 273 11.85 -9.04 -4.97
N GLY A 274 11.77 -7.92 -5.69
CA GLY A 274 12.88 -6.98 -5.86
C GLY A 274 13.14 -6.10 -4.63
N LEU A 275 12.29 -6.16 -3.60
CA LEU A 275 12.56 -5.57 -2.29
C LEU A 275 12.82 -6.67 -1.25
N THR A 276 13.75 -6.47 -0.34
CA THR A 276 13.99 -7.38 0.79
C THR A 276 13.77 -6.63 2.10
N PHE A 277 12.74 -7.01 2.85
CA PHE A 277 12.46 -6.43 4.16
C PHE A 277 13.64 -6.57 5.13
N LYS A 278 13.98 -5.50 5.86
CA LYS A 278 15.03 -5.50 6.89
C LYS A 278 14.43 -5.40 8.28
N LYS A 279 14.16 -6.54 8.90
CA LYS A 279 13.55 -6.64 10.23
C LYS A 279 14.18 -5.75 11.30
N ASP A 280 15.51 -5.76 11.40
CA ASP A 280 16.25 -5.05 12.45
C ASP A 280 16.18 -3.52 12.32
N THR A 281 15.61 -3.00 11.24
CA THR A 281 15.40 -1.57 11.02
C THR A 281 14.03 -1.07 11.47
N LEU A 282 13.10 -1.98 11.78
CA LEU A 282 11.74 -1.62 12.15
C LEU A 282 11.70 -0.95 13.52
N LYS A 283 11.05 0.22 13.58
CA LYS A 283 10.80 0.98 14.80
C LYS A 283 9.34 1.40 14.86
N VAL A 284 8.80 1.47 16.08
CA VAL A 284 7.43 1.89 16.35
C VAL A 284 7.45 3.06 17.33
N LYS A 285 6.62 4.07 17.10
CA LYS A 285 6.38 5.19 18.02
C LYS A 285 4.89 5.34 18.30
N PHE A 286 4.57 5.70 19.53
CA PHE A 286 3.26 6.23 19.94
C PHE A 286 3.43 7.74 20.16
N ASP A 287 2.79 8.53 19.32
CA ASP A 287 3.04 9.95 19.12
C ASP A 287 4.54 10.22 18.87
N GLU A 288 5.23 10.82 19.84
CA GLU A 288 6.67 11.08 19.75
C GLU A 288 7.52 10.05 20.51
N ALA A 289 6.90 9.22 21.35
CA ALA A 289 7.61 8.28 22.24
C ALA A 289 7.88 6.95 21.54
N GLU A 290 9.12 6.45 21.67
CA GLU A 290 9.48 5.12 21.16
C GLU A 290 8.74 4.01 21.92
N ALA A 291 8.25 3.03 21.18
CA ALA A 291 7.70 1.80 21.73
C ALA A 291 8.82 0.93 22.31
N VAL A 292 8.47 0.15 23.34
CA VAL A 292 9.34 -0.89 23.89
C VAL A 292 8.93 -2.25 23.33
N GLU A 293 9.81 -3.25 23.42
CA GLU A 293 9.56 -4.60 22.91
C GLU A 293 8.30 -5.24 23.49
N ALA A 294 7.92 -4.90 24.72
CA ALA A 294 6.69 -5.40 25.34
C ALA A 294 5.40 -4.87 24.70
N ASP A 295 5.44 -3.76 23.94
CA ASP A 295 4.25 -3.12 23.37
C ASP A 295 3.74 -3.82 22.12
N TYR A 296 4.61 -4.55 21.40
CA TYR A 296 4.25 -5.15 20.13
C TYR A 296 4.99 -6.48 19.89
N LYS A 297 4.41 -7.30 19.01
CA LYS A 297 5.02 -8.52 18.50
C LYS A 297 5.28 -8.35 17.01
N LEU A 298 6.53 -8.45 16.60
CA LEU A 298 6.94 -8.46 15.20
C LEU A 298 7.21 -9.90 14.75
N THR A 299 6.54 -10.32 13.67
CA THR A 299 6.73 -11.63 13.04
C THR A 299 7.07 -11.41 11.57
N GLU A 300 8.15 -12.00 11.07
CA GLU A 300 8.42 -12.03 9.64
C GLU A 300 7.51 -13.04 8.97
N VAL A 301 6.84 -12.63 7.90
CA VAL A 301 5.93 -13.46 7.12
C VAL A 301 6.23 -13.19 5.66
N GLY A 302 6.49 -14.23 4.86
CA GLY A 302 6.82 -14.06 3.45
C GLY A 302 7.98 -13.07 3.25
N ASN A 303 7.78 -12.11 2.34
CA ASN A 303 8.73 -11.01 2.10
C ASN A 303 8.21 -9.71 2.75
N GLY A 304 8.09 -9.73 4.07
CA GLY A 304 7.50 -8.65 4.83
C GLY A 304 7.25 -9.05 6.28
N PHE A 305 6.19 -8.53 6.89
CA PHE A 305 5.95 -8.72 8.31
C PHE A 305 4.47 -8.67 8.71
N LYS A 306 4.19 -9.23 9.90
CA LYS A 306 3.03 -8.91 10.74
C LYS A 306 3.52 -8.22 12.01
N LEU A 307 3.04 -7.01 12.27
CA LEU A 307 3.31 -6.22 13.47
C LEU A 307 2.02 -6.10 14.28
N GLU A 308 1.97 -6.68 15.47
CA GLU A 308 0.74 -6.78 16.28
C GLU A 308 0.94 -6.10 17.64
N LEU A 309 0.03 -5.21 18.05
CA LEU A 309 0.10 -4.63 19.39
C LEU A 309 -0.24 -5.70 20.43
N THR A 310 0.57 -5.76 21.49
CA THR A 310 0.27 -6.60 22.66
C THR A 310 -0.78 -5.92 23.54
N ALA A 311 -1.20 -6.58 24.62
CA ALA A 311 -2.04 -5.97 25.64
C ALA A 311 -1.42 -4.67 26.22
N GLU A 312 -0.09 -4.58 26.34
CA GLU A 312 0.57 -3.36 26.83
C GLU A 312 0.57 -2.24 25.78
N GLY A 313 0.78 -2.58 24.50
CA GLY A 313 0.65 -1.61 23.41
C GLY A 313 -0.76 -1.08 23.25
N LEU A 314 -1.79 -1.94 23.38
CA LEU A 314 -3.19 -1.53 23.32
C LEU A 314 -3.55 -0.52 24.43
N LYS A 315 -3.02 -0.67 25.65
CA LYS A 315 -3.22 0.32 26.74
C LYS A 315 -2.70 1.72 26.42
N LYS A 316 -1.73 1.83 25.50
CA LYS A 316 -1.17 3.12 25.08
C LYS A 316 -2.10 3.88 24.13
N VAL A 317 -3.03 3.20 23.49
CA VAL A 317 -3.96 3.81 22.51
C VAL A 317 -5.42 3.75 22.95
N GLU A 318 -5.79 2.85 23.85
CA GLU A 318 -7.19 2.71 24.28
C GLU A 318 -7.65 3.89 25.16
N ASP A 319 -8.90 4.30 24.90
CA ASP A 319 -9.70 5.27 25.65
C ASP A 319 -8.98 6.59 26.00
N LYS A 320 -8.11 7.06 25.11
CA LYS A 320 -7.48 8.38 25.26
C LYS A 320 -8.47 9.50 24.97
N ASP A 321 -8.28 10.65 25.61
CA ASP A 321 -9.10 11.85 25.38
C ASP A 321 -8.75 12.58 24.06
N ALA A 322 -7.62 12.22 23.43
CA ALA A 322 -7.19 12.72 22.13
C ALA A 322 -6.81 11.56 21.21
N ASP A 323 -6.77 11.83 19.91
CA ASP A 323 -6.26 10.90 18.91
C ASP A 323 -4.80 10.53 19.21
N VAL A 324 -4.45 9.25 19.05
CA VAL A 324 -3.07 8.76 19.20
C VAL A 324 -2.53 8.41 17.83
N LYS A 325 -1.36 8.94 17.49
CA LYS A 325 -0.66 8.62 16.26
C LYS A 325 0.32 7.47 16.49
N ILE A 326 0.27 6.45 15.65
CA ILE A 326 1.26 5.37 15.62
C ILE A 326 2.09 5.56 14.36
N THR A 327 3.40 5.62 14.51
CA THR A 327 4.34 5.68 13.38
C THR A 327 5.21 4.43 13.38
N VAL A 328 5.20 3.70 12.26
CA VAL A 328 6.06 2.53 12.03
C VAL A 328 7.02 2.86 10.91
N THR A 329 8.32 2.92 11.20
CA THR A 329 9.36 3.11 10.18
C THR A 329 10.15 1.83 10.00
N TYR A 330 10.52 1.49 8.78
CA TYR A 330 11.40 0.37 8.48
C TYR A 330 12.08 0.58 7.12
N LYS A 331 13.02 -0.30 6.77
CA LYS A 331 13.70 -0.29 5.48
C LYS A 331 13.53 -1.61 4.74
N ALA A 332 13.64 -1.54 3.41
CA ALA A 332 13.83 -2.70 2.56
C ALA A 332 14.97 -2.45 1.57
N THR A 333 15.80 -3.46 1.30
CA THR A 333 16.85 -3.35 0.28
C THR A 333 16.26 -3.56 -1.11
N LEU A 334 16.50 -2.64 -2.05
CA LEU A 334 16.25 -2.88 -3.46
C LEU A 334 17.29 -3.89 -3.96
N ASN A 335 16.89 -5.16 -4.12
CA ASN A 335 17.81 -6.27 -4.29
C ASN A 335 17.94 -6.71 -5.75
N LYS A 336 18.92 -7.58 -6.01
CA LYS A 336 19.26 -8.14 -7.32
C LYS A 336 18.13 -8.80 -8.13
N LYS A 337 16.94 -9.05 -7.57
CA LYS A 337 15.79 -9.61 -8.31
C LYS A 337 14.97 -8.54 -9.02
N SER A 338 15.14 -7.27 -8.64
CA SER A 338 14.49 -6.13 -9.29
C SER A 338 14.88 -6.06 -10.77
N VAL A 339 13.93 -5.72 -11.63
CA VAL A 339 14.12 -5.66 -13.09
C VAL A 339 14.08 -4.22 -13.55
N VAL A 340 15.02 -3.83 -14.43
CA VAL A 340 15.07 -2.49 -15.04
C VAL A 340 13.70 -2.06 -15.55
N ASN A 341 13.30 -0.83 -15.19
CA ASN A 341 12.03 -0.18 -15.53
C ASN A 341 10.77 -0.81 -14.91
N ILE A 342 10.85 -2.00 -14.31
CA ILE A 342 9.72 -2.58 -13.57
C ILE A 342 9.78 -2.05 -12.14
N PRO A 343 8.77 -1.30 -11.68
CA PRO A 343 8.77 -0.81 -10.32
C PRO A 343 8.60 -1.95 -9.31
N GLU A 344 9.10 -1.75 -8.11
CA GLU A 344 8.86 -2.59 -6.95
C GLU A 344 7.91 -1.87 -5.99
N SER A 345 7.08 -2.64 -5.29
CA SER A 345 6.11 -2.13 -4.35
C SER A 345 6.05 -3.01 -3.11
N ASN A 346 5.73 -2.36 -2.01
CA ASN A 346 5.16 -3.01 -0.84
C ASN A 346 3.62 -2.94 -0.91
N ASP A 347 2.96 -3.61 0.03
CA ASP A 347 1.51 -3.62 0.21
C ASP A 347 1.23 -3.75 1.71
N VAL A 348 0.62 -2.72 2.31
CA VAL A 348 0.26 -2.75 3.73
C VAL A 348 -1.24 -2.83 3.91
N ILE A 349 -1.69 -3.64 4.85
CA ILE A 349 -3.05 -3.57 5.35
C ILE A 349 -3.04 -3.39 6.86
N PHE A 350 -3.84 -2.44 7.34
CA PHE A 350 -4.08 -2.19 8.75
C PHE A 350 -5.38 -2.88 9.20
N HIS A 351 -5.26 -3.76 10.18
CA HIS A 351 -6.35 -4.55 10.72
C HIS A 351 -6.66 -4.11 12.14
N TYR A 352 -7.94 -3.97 12.45
CA TYR A 352 -8.41 -3.57 13.78
C TYR A 352 -9.73 -4.28 14.11
N GLY A 353 -9.98 -4.52 15.39
CA GLY A 353 -11.14 -5.32 15.79
C GLY A 353 -11.29 -5.46 17.30
N ASN A 354 -12.42 -6.01 17.73
CA ASN A 354 -12.66 -6.38 19.12
C ASN A 354 -12.09 -7.76 19.46
N LYS A 355 -11.86 -8.58 18.43
CA LYS A 355 -11.36 -9.95 18.58
C LYS A 355 -10.04 -10.08 17.81
N PRO A 356 -9.15 -11.00 18.23
CA PRO A 356 -7.98 -11.34 17.44
C PRO A 356 -8.35 -11.67 16.00
N GLY A 357 -7.68 -11.00 15.06
CA GLY A 357 -7.87 -11.20 13.63
C GLY A 357 -6.87 -12.20 13.04
N LYS A 358 -7.24 -12.76 11.89
CA LYS A 358 -6.39 -13.62 11.05
C LYS A 358 -6.17 -13.05 9.66
N GLY A 359 -6.81 -11.93 9.32
CA GLY A 359 -6.59 -11.27 8.05
C GLY A 359 -5.13 -10.89 7.84
N ASN A 360 -4.70 -10.81 6.58
CA ASN A 360 -3.39 -10.31 6.18
C ASN A 360 -3.49 -9.54 4.85
N THR A 361 -2.37 -9.01 4.38
CA THR A 361 -2.26 -8.38 3.06
C THR A 361 -2.05 -9.43 1.97
N PRO A 362 -2.53 -9.22 0.73
CA PRO A 362 -2.23 -10.09 -0.40
C PRO A 362 -0.75 -10.38 -0.58
N ILE A 363 -0.43 -11.63 -0.91
CA ILE A 363 0.95 -12.07 -1.14
C ILE A 363 1.21 -12.10 -2.65
N PRO A 364 2.20 -11.34 -3.18
CA PRO A 364 2.54 -11.37 -4.59
C PRO A 364 3.12 -12.72 -5.06
N ASN A 365 2.81 -13.09 -6.31
CA ASN A 365 3.42 -14.24 -6.96
C ASN A 365 3.56 -14.02 -8.47
N LYS A 366 4.62 -14.58 -9.06
CA LYS A 366 4.79 -14.61 -10.52
C LYS A 366 3.85 -15.67 -11.12
N PRO A 367 3.36 -15.48 -12.35
CA PRO A 367 2.62 -16.50 -13.06
C PRO A 367 3.49 -17.73 -13.35
N GLU A 368 2.85 -18.89 -13.49
CA GLU A 368 3.47 -20.06 -14.07
C GLU A 368 3.04 -20.16 -15.53
N ASN A 369 3.98 -20.04 -16.48
CA ASN A 369 3.69 -20.05 -17.92
C ASN A 369 2.56 -19.08 -18.33
N GLY A 370 2.58 -17.87 -17.78
CA GLY A 370 1.57 -16.84 -18.03
C GLY A 370 0.23 -17.09 -17.35
N LYS A 371 0.15 -18.03 -16.39
CA LYS A 371 -1.09 -18.38 -15.68
C LYS A 371 -1.01 -18.11 -14.18
N ILE A 372 -2.08 -17.53 -13.63
CA ILE A 372 -2.36 -17.46 -12.19
C ILE A 372 -3.68 -18.19 -11.92
N THR A 373 -3.67 -19.11 -10.97
CA THR A 373 -4.85 -19.77 -10.41
C THR A 373 -5.06 -19.29 -8.98
N PHE A 374 -6.29 -18.90 -8.66
CA PHE A 374 -6.70 -18.43 -7.35
C PHE A 374 -7.78 -19.31 -6.76
N THR A 375 -7.57 -19.78 -5.53
CA THR A 375 -8.55 -20.63 -4.82
C THR A 375 -9.04 -19.96 -3.54
N LYS A 376 -10.36 -19.93 -3.37
CA LYS A 376 -11.03 -19.41 -2.17
C LYS A 376 -11.49 -20.55 -1.27
N THR A 377 -11.21 -20.44 0.03
CA THR A 377 -11.68 -21.35 1.06
C THR A 377 -12.34 -20.60 2.22
N TRP A 378 -13.06 -21.31 3.08
CA TRP A 378 -13.74 -20.75 4.25
C TRP A 378 -13.24 -21.47 5.51
N ASP A 379 -13.31 -20.79 6.65
CA ASP A 379 -13.18 -21.45 7.93
C ASP A 379 -14.44 -22.26 8.25
N GLY A 380 -14.42 -23.54 7.84
CA GLY A 380 -15.58 -24.41 7.82
C GLY A 380 -16.33 -24.34 6.49
N ASP A 381 -17.65 -24.56 6.54
CA ASP A 381 -18.49 -24.57 5.34
C ASP A 381 -18.70 -23.15 4.77
N ALA A 382 -18.79 -23.08 3.44
CA ALA A 382 -19.15 -21.83 2.77
C ALA A 382 -20.56 -21.38 3.19
N PRO A 383 -20.79 -20.07 3.41
CA PRO A 383 -22.12 -19.55 3.66
C PRO A 383 -23.10 -19.94 2.54
N LYS A 384 -24.35 -20.23 2.90
CA LYS A 384 -25.37 -20.61 1.92
C LYS A 384 -25.55 -19.49 0.88
N GLY A 385 -25.37 -19.82 -0.40
CA GLY A 385 -25.46 -18.85 -1.49
C GLY A 385 -24.27 -17.89 -1.58
N ALA A 386 -23.13 -18.21 -0.95
CA ALA A 386 -21.94 -17.37 -1.02
C ALA A 386 -21.49 -17.11 -2.46
N SER A 387 -21.32 -15.83 -2.76
CA SER A 387 -20.79 -15.32 -4.02
C SER A 387 -19.90 -14.15 -3.68
N ILE A 388 -18.62 -14.23 -4.04
CA ILE A 388 -17.61 -13.21 -3.73
C ILE A 388 -16.96 -12.72 -5.02
N THR A 389 -16.41 -11.52 -4.99
CA THR A 389 -15.75 -10.90 -6.14
C THR A 389 -14.27 -10.73 -5.85
N VAL A 390 -13.41 -11.14 -6.78
CA VAL A 390 -11.95 -10.99 -6.71
C VAL A 390 -11.44 -10.21 -7.90
N GLN A 391 -10.38 -9.42 -7.69
CA GLN A 391 -9.71 -8.64 -8.73
C GLN A 391 -8.22 -8.97 -8.75
N LEU A 392 -7.69 -9.24 -9.95
CA LEU A 392 -6.25 -9.39 -10.17
C LEU A 392 -5.62 -8.00 -10.34
N TYR A 393 -4.47 -7.81 -9.72
CA TYR A 393 -3.65 -6.61 -9.86
C TYR A 393 -2.23 -6.99 -10.26
N ASN A 394 -1.61 -6.12 -11.05
CA ASN A 394 -0.16 -6.09 -11.19
C ASN A 394 0.42 -5.58 -9.85
N ALA A 395 1.12 -6.44 -9.11
CA ALA A 395 1.64 -6.10 -7.79
C ALA A 395 2.79 -5.07 -7.86
N ASN A 396 3.52 -5.04 -8.98
CA ASN A 396 4.59 -4.07 -9.23
C ASN A 396 4.04 -2.65 -9.42
N THR A 397 2.93 -2.48 -10.16
CA THR A 397 2.37 -1.14 -10.48
C THR A 397 1.17 -0.74 -9.62
N GLY A 398 0.44 -1.71 -9.07
CA GLY A 398 -0.84 -1.50 -8.39
C GLY A 398 -2.05 -1.40 -9.34
N GLU A 399 -1.84 -1.64 -10.65
CA GLU A 399 -2.90 -1.50 -11.65
C GLU A 399 -3.79 -2.75 -11.75
N LYS A 400 -5.07 -2.55 -12.03
CA LYS A 400 -6.04 -3.63 -12.24
C LYS A 400 -5.76 -4.37 -13.55
N VAL A 401 -5.82 -5.69 -13.51
CA VAL A 401 -5.61 -6.57 -14.67
C VAL A 401 -6.90 -7.28 -15.03
N GLY A 402 -7.50 -6.87 -16.16
CA GLY A 402 -8.77 -7.41 -16.63
C GLY A 402 -9.97 -7.11 -15.71
N ALA A 403 -11.12 -7.67 -16.07
CA ALA A 403 -12.35 -7.53 -15.29
C ALA A 403 -12.32 -8.37 -14.00
N PRO A 404 -13.01 -7.94 -12.93
CA PRO A 404 -13.14 -8.74 -11.71
C PRO A 404 -13.88 -10.06 -11.99
N LYS A 405 -13.55 -11.10 -11.23
CA LYS A 405 -14.15 -12.44 -11.34
C LYS A 405 -15.00 -12.76 -10.13
N THR A 406 -16.13 -13.41 -10.35
CA THR A 406 -17.01 -13.90 -9.28
C THR A 406 -16.66 -15.34 -8.93
N LEU A 407 -16.52 -15.66 -7.64
CA LEU A 407 -16.32 -17.00 -7.12
C LEU A 407 -17.56 -17.47 -6.36
N ASN A 408 -18.02 -18.68 -6.66
CA ASN A 408 -19.21 -19.28 -6.07
C ASN A 408 -19.12 -20.83 -6.11
N ALA A 409 -20.18 -21.52 -5.70
CA ALA A 409 -20.21 -22.98 -5.73
C ALA A 409 -20.11 -23.56 -7.16
N GLU A 410 -20.61 -22.87 -8.18
CA GLU A 410 -20.65 -23.35 -9.58
C GLU A 410 -19.24 -23.47 -10.17
N ASN A 411 -18.35 -22.55 -9.82
CA ASN A 411 -16.94 -22.60 -10.22
C ASN A 411 -16.01 -23.17 -9.13
N SER A 412 -16.57 -23.87 -8.15
CA SER A 412 -15.82 -24.45 -7.03
C SER A 412 -14.93 -23.43 -6.30
N PHE A 413 -15.36 -22.16 -6.25
CA PHE A 413 -14.64 -21.05 -5.66
C PHE A 413 -13.22 -20.86 -6.23
N LYS A 414 -13.06 -21.01 -7.57
CA LYS A 414 -11.77 -20.86 -8.27
C LYS A 414 -11.86 -19.85 -9.41
N ALA A 415 -10.76 -19.12 -9.61
CA ALA A 415 -10.53 -18.27 -10.78
C ALA A 415 -9.16 -18.56 -11.40
N GLU A 416 -9.05 -18.33 -12.71
CA GLU A 416 -7.80 -18.43 -13.44
C GLU A 416 -7.62 -17.23 -14.37
N TRP A 417 -6.41 -16.70 -14.47
CA TRP A 417 -6.03 -15.68 -15.46
C TRP A 417 -4.88 -16.24 -16.30
N THR A 418 -4.92 -15.99 -17.61
CA THR A 418 -3.93 -16.45 -18.60
C THR A 418 -3.29 -15.25 -19.29
N ASP A 419 -2.30 -15.51 -20.15
CA ASP A 419 -1.64 -14.50 -20.99
C ASP A 419 -0.94 -13.38 -20.17
N LEU A 420 -0.47 -13.76 -18.97
CA LEU A 420 0.26 -12.87 -18.06
C LEU A 420 1.76 -12.84 -18.37
N ASP A 421 2.43 -11.74 -18.01
CA ASP A 421 3.88 -11.60 -18.14
C ASP A 421 4.58 -12.30 -16.96
N ASN A 422 5.46 -13.26 -17.24
CA ASN A 422 6.19 -14.00 -16.20
C ASN A 422 7.23 -13.16 -15.45
N LYS A 423 7.56 -11.95 -15.93
CA LYS A 423 8.45 -11.03 -15.21
C LYS A 423 7.76 -10.29 -14.08
N ILE A 424 6.45 -10.11 -14.19
CA ILE A 424 5.63 -9.29 -13.29
C ILE A 424 5.08 -10.18 -12.19
N GLU A 425 5.03 -9.66 -10.96
CA GLU A 425 4.28 -10.28 -9.88
C GLU A 425 2.85 -9.78 -9.87
N TYR A 426 1.93 -10.68 -9.54
CA TYR A 426 0.52 -10.37 -9.43
C TYR A 426 0.03 -10.69 -8.03
N LYS A 427 -0.98 -9.95 -7.59
CA LYS A 427 -1.73 -10.19 -6.36
C LYS A 427 -3.22 -10.22 -6.68
N VAL A 428 -3.98 -10.96 -5.89
CA VAL A 428 -5.44 -11.02 -6.02
C VAL A 428 -6.04 -10.45 -4.74
N GLU A 429 -6.89 -9.44 -4.88
CA GLU A 429 -7.65 -8.87 -3.77
C GLU A 429 -9.08 -9.39 -3.82
N GLU A 430 -9.60 -9.74 -2.65
CA GLU A 430 -11.01 -10.07 -2.47
C GLU A 430 -11.75 -8.80 -2.08
N LYS A 431 -12.90 -8.54 -2.71
CA LYS A 431 -13.82 -7.52 -2.21
C LYS A 431 -14.35 -7.96 -0.84
N SER A 432 -14.14 -7.13 0.17
CA SER A 432 -14.48 -7.39 1.57
C SER A 432 -15.84 -8.07 1.75
N VAL A 433 -15.82 -9.18 2.47
CA VAL A 433 -17.01 -9.98 2.80
C VAL A 433 -17.42 -9.66 4.22
N GLU A 434 -18.63 -9.13 4.38
CA GLU A 434 -19.14 -8.70 5.68
C GLU A 434 -19.07 -9.82 6.74
N GLY A 435 -18.45 -9.53 7.88
CA GLY A 435 -18.28 -10.47 9.00
C GLY A 435 -17.07 -11.39 8.90
N TYR A 436 -16.29 -11.29 7.81
CA TYR A 436 -15.12 -12.13 7.56
C TYR A 436 -13.85 -11.30 7.34
N GLU A 437 -12.71 -11.90 7.71
CA GLU A 437 -11.38 -11.43 7.35
C GLU A 437 -10.73 -12.39 6.35
N ALA A 438 -10.00 -11.83 5.38
CA ALA A 438 -9.29 -12.56 4.35
C ALA A 438 -7.83 -12.85 4.75
N GLU A 439 -7.48 -14.13 4.86
CA GLU A 439 -6.09 -14.59 4.98
C GLU A 439 -5.61 -15.10 3.62
N TYR A 440 -4.83 -14.27 2.93
CA TYR A 440 -4.19 -14.59 1.66
C TYR A 440 -3.03 -15.56 1.85
N SER A 441 -2.85 -16.44 0.87
CA SER A 441 -1.80 -17.44 0.84
C SER A 441 -1.18 -17.56 -0.55
N LYS A 442 0.08 -17.99 -0.56
CA LYS A 442 0.84 -18.37 -1.74
C LYS A 442 1.10 -19.88 -1.68
N GLY A 443 0.76 -20.60 -2.74
CA GLY A 443 0.97 -22.05 -2.79
C GLY A 443 2.44 -22.43 -3.04
N ASP A 444 2.73 -23.73 -2.99
CA ASP A 444 4.04 -24.31 -3.30
C ASP A 444 4.33 -24.24 -4.81
N GLY A 445 4.57 -23.04 -5.34
CA GLY A 445 4.85 -22.84 -6.76
C GLY A 445 4.55 -21.44 -7.27
N LEU A 446 4.98 -21.17 -8.50
CA LEU A 446 4.53 -20.01 -9.26
C LEU A 446 3.05 -20.18 -9.63
N GLY A 447 2.36 -19.10 -9.94
CA GLY A 447 1.00 -19.17 -10.45
C GLY A 447 -0.08 -19.50 -9.41
N VAL A 448 0.27 -19.95 -8.20
CA VAL A 448 -0.71 -20.41 -7.21
C VAL A 448 -0.90 -19.38 -6.11
N LEU A 449 -2.11 -18.83 -6.05
CA LEU A 449 -2.57 -17.91 -5.00
C LEU A 449 -3.85 -18.44 -4.37
N GLY A 450 -4.14 -18.00 -3.15
CA GLY A 450 -5.37 -18.34 -2.48
C GLY A 450 -5.76 -17.37 -1.39
N VAL A 451 -6.98 -17.55 -0.88
CA VAL A 451 -7.46 -16.83 0.28
C VAL A 451 -8.38 -17.73 1.11
N LYS A 452 -8.27 -17.62 2.43
CA LYS A 452 -9.18 -18.25 3.40
C LYS A 452 -9.92 -17.15 4.15
N ASN A 453 -11.25 -17.24 4.19
CA ASN A 453 -12.04 -16.31 5.00
C ASN A 453 -12.32 -16.87 6.37
N TRP A 454 -11.98 -16.08 7.39
CA TRP A 454 -12.21 -16.36 8.79
C TRP A 454 -13.36 -15.53 9.30
N LYS A 455 -14.33 -16.16 9.98
CA LYS A 455 -15.40 -15.42 10.62
C LYS A 455 -14.84 -14.66 11.82
N SER A 456 -14.85 -13.33 11.77
CA SER A 456 -14.28 -12.47 12.81
C SER A 456 -15.34 -11.54 13.42
N GLU A 457 -16.28 -11.05 12.60
CA GLU A 457 -17.13 -9.89 12.91
C GLU A 457 -16.32 -8.60 13.18
N ASN A 458 -15.05 -8.57 12.79
CA ASN A 458 -14.23 -7.36 12.79
C ASN A 458 -14.60 -6.49 11.57
N PRO A 459 -14.36 -5.18 11.62
CA PRO A 459 -14.54 -4.29 10.47
C PRO A 459 -13.66 -4.68 9.29
N GLU A 460 -14.02 -4.11 8.14
CA GLU A 460 -13.14 -4.09 6.98
C GLU A 460 -11.80 -3.43 7.34
N PRO A 461 -10.67 -4.10 7.05
CA PRO A 461 -9.36 -3.54 7.31
C PRO A 461 -9.07 -2.38 6.33
N LEU A 462 -8.14 -1.50 6.71
CA LEU A 462 -7.79 -0.34 5.91
C LEU A 462 -6.58 -0.65 5.03
N ASN A 463 -6.73 -0.44 3.72
CA ASN A 463 -5.72 -0.74 2.70
C ASN A 463 -5.28 0.54 1.97
N PRO A 464 -4.26 1.27 2.45
CA PRO A 464 -3.78 2.49 1.83
C PRO A 464 -2.96 2.23 0.56
N HIS A 465 -3.00 3.15 -0.40
CA HIS A 465 -2.15 3.11 -1.58
C HIS A 465 -0.66 3.27 -1.24
N GLU A 466 0.21 2.59 -2.00
CA GLU A 466 1.64 2.51 -1.72
C GLU A 466 2.53 3.23 -2.74
N PRO A 467 3.67 3.81 -2.30
CA PRO A 467 4.67 4.35 -3.21
C PRO A 467 5.37 3.25 -4.01
N LYS A 468 6.11 3.65 -5.04
CA LYS A 468 6.83 2.74 -5.93
C LYS A 468 8.33 3.04 -5.97
N VAL A 469 9.14 2.00 -6.04
CA VAL A 469 10.59 2.10 -6.23
C VAL A 469 10.95 1.59 -7.61
N VAL A 470 11.97 2.14 -8.27
CA VAL A 470 12.44 1.62 -9.55
C VAL A 470 13.95 1.79 -9.68
N HIS A 471 14.56 1.11 -10.65
CA HIS A 471 15.85 1.48 -11.17
C HIS A 471 15.88 1.35 -12.69
N TYR A 472 16.89 1.95 -13.29
CA TYR A 472 17.05 2.10 -14.72
C TYR A 472 18.39 1.50 -15.17
N GLY A 473 18.81 1.83 -16.40
CA GLY A 473 20.11 1.46 -16.94
C GLY A 473 20.36 1.98 -18.35
N LYS A 474 21.47 1.57 -18.97
CA LYS A 474 21.87 2.02 -20.31
C LYS A 474 22.59 0.91 -21.09
N ARG A 475 22.37 0.88 -22.39
CA ARG A 475 23.06 0.01 -23.36
C ARG A 475 24.03 0.80 -24.22
N PHE A 476 25.12 0.15 -24.60
CA PHE A 476 26.19 0.72 -25.41
C PHE A 476 26.67 -0.24 -26.50
N VAL A 477 27.24 0.33 -27.57
CA VAL A 477 27.98 -0.41 -28.60
C VAL A 477 29.28 0.32 -28.91
N LYS A 478 30.41 -0.35 -28.69
CA LYS A 478 31.77 0.10 -29.01
C LYS A 478 32.09 -0.19 -30.48
N ALA A 479 32.51 0.82 -31.21
CA ALA A 479 32.77 0.72 -32.64
C ALA A 479 33.93 1.59 -33.11
N ASP A 480 34.56 1.19 -34.21
CA ASP A 480 35.53 2.02 -34.91
C ASP A 480 34.84 3.21 -35.59
N LYS A 481 35.42 4.41 -35.44
CA LYS A 481 34.86 5.65 -35.97
C LYS A 481 34.83 5.71 -37.50
N GLY A 482 35.76 5.04 -38.19
CA GLY A 482 35.90 5.11 -39.65
C GLY A 482 35.14 4.02 -40.39
N THR A 483 35.35 2.77 -39.99
CA THR A 483 34.84 1.56 -40.63
C THR A 483 33.47 1.11 -40.12
N ASN A 484 33.00 1.69 -39.01
CA ASN A 484 31.80 1.26 -38.29
C ASN A 484 31.80 -0.19 -37.78
N LYS A 485 32.94 -0.88 -37.81
CA LYS A 485 33.05 -2.22 -37.26
C LYS A 485 32.94 -2.20 -35.73
N SER A 486 32.24 -3.18 -35.17
CA SER A 486 32.21 -3.41 -33.72
C SER A 486 33.60 -3.73 -33.18
N LEU A 487 33.85 -3.40 -31.91
CA LEU A 487 35.14 -3.65 -31.25
C LEU A 487 34.97 -4.41 -29.93
N GLU A 488 35.62 -5.56 -29.84
CA GLU A 488 35.67 -6.43 -28.67
C GLU A 488 36.77 -5.99 -27.68
N GLY A 489 36.54 -6.23 -26.39
CA GLY A 489 37.56 -6.16 -25.34
C GLY A 489 37.87 -4.77 -24.80
N ALA A 490 37.07 -3.75 -25.11
CA ALA A 490 37.16 -2.46 -24.43
C ALA A 490 36.62 -2.60 -23.01
N GLN A 491 37.36 -2.15 -22.00
CA GLN A 491 36.89 -2.14 -20.60
C GLN A 491 36.58 -0.72 -20.14
N PHE A 492 35.45 -0.55 -19.45
CA PHE A 492 34.96 0.71 -18.91
C PHE A 492 34.60 0.58 -17.44
N VAL A 493 34.77 1.67 -16.68
CA VAL A 493 34.16 1.85 -15.36
C VAL A 493 33.17 3.01 -15.37
N VAL A 494 32.20 2.99 -14.46
CA VAL A 494 31.12 3.99 -14.39
C VAL A 494 31.41 4.98 -13.27
N LYS A 495 31.43 6.26 -13.61
CA LYS A 495 31.59 7.37 -12.68
C LYS A 495 30.30 8.18 -12.61
N PHE A 496 29.89 8.54 -11.41
CA PHE A 496 28.71 9.35 -11.17
C PHE A 496 28.99 10.85 -11.40
N LYS A 497 28.12 11.57 -12.12
CA LYS A 497 28.30 13.00 -12.42
C LYS A 497 27.27 13.90 -11.75
N GLU A 498 25.98 13.64 -11.94
CA GLU A 498 24.91 14.48 -11.38
C GLU A 498 23.54 13.77 -11.36
N PHE A 499 22.78 13.95 -10.29
CA PHE A 499 21.45 13.36 -10.11
C PHE A 499 20.33 14.36 -10.37
N THR A 500 19.17 13.85 -10.80
CA THR A 500 17.90 14.60 -10.78
C THR A 500 17.21 14.57 -9.42
N SER A 501 17.52 13.56 -8.58
CA SER A 501 16.86 13.28 -7.29
C SER A 501 17.73 13.75 -6.11
N GLU A 502 17.17 14.52 -5.17
CA GLU A 502 17.94 15.16 -4.07
C GLU A 502 18.71 14.17 -3.19
N HIS A 503 18.17 12.97 -2.96
CA HIS A 503 18.70 11.98 -2.01
C HIS A 503 20.03 11.33 -2.43
N LEU A 504 20.52 11.60 -3.64
CA LEU A 504 21.68 10.91 -4.20
C LEU A 504 22.87 11.85 -4.52
N THR A 505 22.71 13.16 -4.29
CA THR A 505 23.73 14.20 -4.56
C THR A 505 25.09 13.92 -3.92
N ALA A 506 25.13 13.22 -2.79
CA ALA A 506 26.35 12.81 -2.08
C ALA A 506 27.25 11.82 -2.84
N GLN A 507 26.79 11.29 -3.99
CA GLN A 507 27.57 10.35 -4.80
C GLN A 507 28.34 11.02 -5.95
N LYS A 508 28.29 12.35 -6.07
CA LYS A 508 29.03 13.10 -7.10
C LYS A 508 30.50 12.68 -7.15
N ASP A 509 30.99 12.43 -8.36
CA ASP A 509 32.36 12.05 -8.69
C ASP A 509 32.84 10.69 -8.19
N LYS A 510 31.98 9.89 -7.55
CA LYS A 510 32.31 8.52 -7.11
C LYS A 510 32.14 7.50 -8.25
N TYR A 511 32.81 6.37 -8.11
CA TYR A 511 32.71 5.24 -9.03
C TYR A 511 31.76 4.18 -8.51
N LEU A 512 31.06 3.53 -9.44
CA LEU A 512 30.20 2.39 -9.14
C LEU A 512 31.07 1.18 -8.84
N ALA A 513 30.85 0.57 -7.68
CA ALA A 513 31.53 -0.64 -7.24
C ALA A 513 30.52 -1.73 -6.90
N ARG A 514 30.97 -2.98 -6.96
CA ARG A 514 30.19 -4.14 -6.50
C ARG A 514 30.37 -4.25 -4.98
N LYS A 515 29.32 -4.59 -4.25
CA LYS A 515 29.41 -4.80 -2.79
C LYS A 515 30.22 -6.04 -2.40
N THR A 516 30.24 -7.09 -3.24
CA THR A 516 31.07 -8.30 -3.01
C THR A 516 31.96 -8.60 -4.21
N ALA A 517 33.12 -9.21 -3.96
CA ALA A 517 34.17 -9.47 -4.95
C ALA A 517 34.00 -10.82 -5.68
N GLU A 518 32.99 -11.61 -5.31
CA GLU A 518 32.85 -13.02 -5.72
C GLU A 518 32.38 -13.21 -7.18
N GLN A 519 32.14 -12.12 -7.92
CA GLN A 519 31.43 -12.12 -9.21
C GLN A 519 32.29 -11.62 -10.37
N THR A 520 32.19 -12.30 -11.52
CA THR A 520 33.09 -12.10 -12.65
C THR A 520 32.44 -11.27 -13.77
N ASN A 521 33.25 -10.67 -14.65
CA ASN A 521 32.75 -10.07 -15.90
C ASN A 521 32.07 -11.12 -16.81
N ALA A 522 32.41 -12.40 -16.66
CA ALA A 522 31.82 -13.49 -17.43
C ALA A 522 30.34 -13.71 -17.08
N ASP A 523 29.96 -13.57 -15.81
CA ASP A 523 28.55 -13.67 -15.38
C ASP A 523 27.70 -12.57 -16.01
N ARG A 524 28.26 -11.35 -16.11
CA ARG A 524 27.60 -10.22 -16.77
C ARG A 524 27.44 -10.47 -18.27
N ALA A 525 28.49 -10.90 -18.95
CA ALA A 525 28.45 -11.21 -20.37
C ALA A 525 27.38 -12.27 -20.67
N ALA A 526 27.33 -13.34 -19.86
CA ALA A 526 26.36 -14.42 -20.01
C ALA A 526 24.91 -13.94 -19.78
N TYR A 527 24.67 -13.08 -18.79
CA TYR A 527 23.35 -12.46 -18.57
C TYR A 527 22.91 -11.59 -19.75
N LEU A 528 23.81 -10.72 -20.24
CA LEU A 528 23.49 -9.82 -21.35
C LEU A 528 23.18 -10.58 -22.64
N GLU A 529 23.90 -11.67 -22.91
CA GLU A 529 23.60 -12.56 -24.04
C GLU A 529 22.21 -13.16 -23.93
N ALA A 530 21.86 -13.75 -22.79
CA ALA A 530 20.53 -14.32 -22.58
C ALA A 530 19.43 -13.26 -22.66
N ARG A 531 19.63 -12.08 -22.05
CA ARG A 531 18.63 -11.01 -22.05
C ARG A 531 18.36 -10.48 -23.47
N ALA A 532 19.39 -10.34 -24.30
CA ALA A 532 19.22 -9.93 -25.69
C ALA A 532 18.30 -10.91 -26.43
N ILE A 533 18.61 -12.21 -26.38
CA ILE A 533 17.80 -13.27 -27.03
C ILE A 533 16.35 -13.21 -26.56
N TYR A 534 16.12 -13.04 -25.26
CA TYR A 534 14.77 -12.93 -24.73
C TYR A 534 14.01 -11.71 -25.27
N GLU A 535 14.64 -10.54 -25.35
CA GLU A 535 13.99 -9.33 -25.88
C GLU A 535 13.67 -9.47 -27.37
N ASP A 536 14.48 -10.21 -28.12
CA ASP A 536 14.25 -10.47 -29.55
C ASP A 536 13.01 -11.33 -29.80
N MET A 537 12.61 -12.16 -28.84
CA MET A 537 11.37 -12.94 -28.94
C MET A 537 10.13 -12.03 -29.01
N PHE A 538 10.21 -10.77 -28.57
CA PHE A 538 9.11 -9.79 -28.62
C PHE A 538 9.13 -8.89 -29.86
N LYS A 539 10.15 -9.00 -30.72
CA LYS A 539 10.22 -8.20 -31.95
C LYS A 539 9.14 -8.63 -32.93
N GLU A 540 8.55 -7.65 -33.62
CA GLU A 540 7.55 -7.89 -34.66
C GLU A 540 8.12 -8.84 -35.73
N GLY A 541 7.43 -9.96 -35.98
CA GLY A 541 7.89 -10.99 -36.92
C GLY A 541 8.82 -12.06 -36.34
N SER A 542 9.07 -12.10 -35.02
CA SER A 542 9.89 -13.14 -34.35
C SER A 542 9.32 -14.56 -34.50
N GLY A 543 8.01 -14.68 -34.76
CA GLY A 543 7.29 -15.95 -34.76
C GLY A 543 7.22 -16.63 -33.39
N LYS A 544 7.56 -15.90 -32.31
CA LYS A 544 7.55 -16.40 -30.93
C LYS A 544 6.32 -15.96 -30.18
N THR A 545 5.75 -16.88 -29.42
CA THR A 545 4.64 -16.61 -28.49
C THR A 545 5.17 -16.05 -27.17
N GLN A 546 4.31 -15.34 -26.43
CA GLN A 546 4.60 -14.90 -25.06
C GLN A 546 5.02 -16.08 -24.18
N ALA A 547 4.41 -17.26 -24.34
CA ALA A 547 4.73 -18.47 -23.60
C ALA A 547 6.15 -19.00 -23.87
N GLU A 548 6.61 -18.97 -25.13
CA GLU A 548 7.98 -19.33 -25.48
C GLU A 548 9.00 -18.35 -24.90
N ALA A 549 8.71 -17.04 -24.98
CA ALA A 549 9.56 -16.02 -24.39
C ALA A 549 9.66 -16.17 -22.87
N ASN A 550 8.52 -16.36 -22.23
CA ASN A 550 8.39 -16.68 -20.81
C ASN A 550 9.22 -17.91 -20.39
N THR A 551 9.19 -18.97 -21.18
CA THR A 551 9.99 -20.19 -20.95
C THR A 551 11.48 -19.90 -21.04
N TYR A 552 11.89 -19.19 -22.10
CA TYR A 552 13.29 -18.83 -22.31
C TYR A 552 13.82 -17.94 -21.18
N TYR A 553 13.04 -16.94 -20.74
CA TYR A 553 13.40 -16.09 -19.59
C TYR A 553 13.72 -16.91 -18.36
N ASN A 554 12.83 -17.82 -17.98
CA ASN A 554 12.96 -18.65 -16.79
C ASN A 554 14.16 -19.59 -16.85
N GLN A 555 14.48 -20.13 -18.03
CA GLN A 555 15.57 -21.10 -18.20
C GLN A 555 16.94 -20.45 -18.43
N ASN A 556 16.99 -19.26 -19.04
CA ASN A 556 18.25 -18.71 -19.56
C ASN A 556 18.60 -17.33 -19.01
N VAL A 557 17.61 -16.45 -18.84
CA VAL A 557 17.85 -15.07 -18.38
C VAL A 557 17.89 -15.02 -16.87
N LYS A 558 16.84 -15.53 -16.22
CA LYS A 558 16.67 -15.53 -14.77
C LYS A 558 17.87 -16.15 -14.03
N PRO A 559 18.34 -17.37 -14.32
CA PRO A 559 19.45 -17.96 -13.55
C PRO A 559 20.77 -17.19 -13.75
N LYS A 560 21.01 -16.65 -14.96
CA LYS A 560 22.21 -15.84 -15.23
C LYS A 560 22.15 -14.48 -14.55
N PHE A 561 20.96 -13.89 -14.45
CA PHE A 561 20.71 -12.68 -13.67
C PHE A 561 20.87 -12.91 -12.17
N GLU A 562 20.33 -14.03 -11.66
CA GLU A 562 20.46 -14.41 -10.24
C GLU A 562 21.91 -14.69 -9.84
N ALA A 563 22.69 -15.29 -10.76
CA ALA A 563 24.14 -15.45 -10.65
C ALA A 563 24.89 -14.10 -10.73
N LEU A 564 24.37 -13.15 -11.53
CA LEU A 564 24.99 -11.84 -11.69
C LEU A 564 24.98 -11.00 -10.40
N ASN A 565 24.06 -11.19 -9.45
CA ASN A 565 24.10 -10.68 -8.06
C ASN A 565 24.75 -9.29 -7.80
N THR A 566 24.42 -8.33 -8.65
CA THR A 566 25.00 -6.99 -8.74
C THR A 566 24.36 -5.99 -7.78
N GLU A 567 24.54 -6.16 -6.48
CA GLU A 567 24.33 -5.02 -5.59
C GLU A 567 25.52 -4.07 -5.68
N TYR A 568 25.22 -2.78 -5.75
CA TYR A 568 26.21 -1.75 -5.96
C TYR A 568 26.38 -0.87 -4.72
N GLU A 569 27.53 -0.21 -4.70
CA GLU A 569 27.81 0.94 -3.84
C GLU A 569 28.57 1.99 -4.64
N TRP A 570 28.53 3.23 -4.16
CA TRP A 570 29.28 4.34 -4.73
C TRP A 570 30.48 4.66 -3.86
N LYS A 571 31.69 4.63 -4.44
CA LYS A 571 32.92 4.88 -3.67
C LYS A 571 33.92 5.76 -4.40
N GLU A 572 34.74 6.45 -3.62
CA GLU A 572 35.90 7.14 -4.15
C GLU A 572 36.94 6.12 -4.63
N SER A 573 37.54 6.37 -5.79
CA SER A 573 38.58 5.52 -6.36
C SER A 573 39.50 6.34 -7.26
N THR A 574 40.77 5.92 -7.35
CA THR A 574 41.73 6.46 -8.31
C THR A 574 41.85 5.50 -9.48
N VAL A 575 41.25 5.85 -10.61
CA VAL A 575 41.23 4.99 -11.79
C VAL A 575 42.41 5.32 -12.70
N THR A 576 43.30 4.34 -12.90
CA THR A 576 44.40 4.42 -13.87
C THR A 576 44.19 3.34 -14.94
N ALA A 577 44.14 3.75 -16.20
CA ALA A 577 43.94 2.82 -17.30
C ALA A 577 45.13 1.87 -17.48
N ALA A 578 44.85 0.65 -17.94
CA ALA A 578 45.86 -0.33 -18.27
C ALA A 578 46.67 0.10 -19.51
N THR A 579 47.96 -0.25 -19.52
CA THR A 579 48.85 -0.02 -20.66
C THR A 579 48.93 -1.27 -21.54
N GLY A 580 48.73 -1.11 -22.85
CA GLY A 580 48.81 -2.22 -23.81
C GLY A 580 47.61 -3.17 -23.71
N ASP A 581 47.85 -4.48 -23.81
CA ASP A 581 46.81 -5.52 -23.84
C ASP A 581 46.41 -6.05 -22.44
N ALA A 582 47.02 -5.52 -21.36
CA ALA A 582 46.73 -5.95 -19.99
C ALA A 582 45.31 -5.60 -19.54
N ASP A 583 44.74 -6.40 -18.65
CA ASP A 583 43.45 -6.09 -18.01
C ASP A 583 43.58 -4.98 -16.96
N PHE A 584 42.47 -4.28 -16.72
CA PHE A 584 42.38 -3.27 -15.67
C PHE A 584 42.60 -3.89 -14.28
N ASP A 585 43.51 -3.29 -13.51
CA ASP A 585 43.83 -3.68 -12.14
C ASP A 585 42.71 -3.23 -11.17
N ASN A 586 41.64 -4.04 -11.09
CA ASN A 586 40.43 -3.71 -10.36
C ASN A 586 40.52 -3.96 -8.84
N LYS A 587 41.52 -3.37 -8.17
CA LYS A 587 41.72 -3.46 -6.71
C LYS A 587 40.53 -2.96 -5.89
N ASP A 588 39.77 -2.05 -6.50
CA ASP A 588 38.65 -1.38 -5.91
C ASP A 588 37.31 -2.10 -6.17
N ASN A 589 37.29 -3.28 -6.79
CA ASN A 589 36.03 -3.99 -7.08
C ASN A 589 35.00 -3.11 -7.83
N LEU A 590 35.50 -2.20 -8.68
CA LEU A 590 34.67 -1.36 -9.53
C LEU A 590 33.87 -2.23 -10.49
N VAL A 591 32.71 -1.72 -10.91
CA VAL A 591 31.94 -2.35 -11.97
C VAL A 591 32.68 -2.12 -13.29
N VAL A 592 33.40 -3.16 -13.73
CA VAL A 592 34.04 -3.20 -15.05
C VAL A 592 33.05 -3.73 -16.07
N LEU A 593 32.82 -2.97 -17.12
CA LEU A 593 32.00 -3.33 -18.28
C LEU A 593 32.93 -3.62 -19.45
N GLU A 594 32.73 -4.74 -20.14
CA GLU A 594 33.57 -5.14 -21.26
C GLU A 594 32.74 -5.33 -22.53
N SER A 595 33.21 -4.80 -23.66
CA SER A 595 32.54 -4.93 -24.95
C SER A 595 32.74 -6.32 -25.56
N ASP A 596 31.66 -6.96 -26.00
CA ASP A 596 31.71 -8.27 -26.68
C ASP A 596 32.09 -8.18 -28.17
N LYS A 597 31.96 -9.28 -28.93
CA LYS A 597 32.32 -9.34 -30.37
C LYS A 597 31.49 -8.38 -31.24
N ALA A 598 30.23 -8.16 -30.84
CA ALA A 598 29.36 -7.17 -31.46
C ALA A 598 29.57 -5.76 -30.87
N GLY A 599 30.58 -5.59 -30.01
CA GLY A 599 30.92 -4.33 -29.35
C GLY A 599 29.98 -3.99 -28.21
N ARG A 600 29.08 -4.88 -27.83
CA ARG A 600 27.95 -4.59 -26.94
C ARG A 600 28.37 -4.65 -25.48
N PHE A 601 27.80 -3.77 -24.67
CA PHE A 601 27.86 -3.84 -23.21
C PHE A 601 26.71 -3.01 -22.62
N ALA A 602 26.39 -3.24 -21.34
CA ALA A 602 25.30 -2.53 -20.68
C ALA A 602 25.49 -2.43 -19.15
N ILE A 603 24.81 -1.44 -18.58
CA ILE A 603 24.68 -1.24 -17.13
C ILE A 603 23.21 -1.12 -16.75
N ASP A 604 22.86 -1.66 -15.59
CA ASP A 604 21.55 -1.60 -14.94
C ASP A 604 21.71 -1.26 -13.46
N GLY A 605 20.59 -1.20 -12.73
CA GLY A 605 20.58 -0.90 -11.30
C GLY A 605 20.95 0.53 -10.96
N LEU A 606 20.82 1.45 -11.91
CA LEU A 606 21.17 2.86 -11.73
C LEU A 606 19.91 3.72 -11.57
N PRO A 607 19.93 4.73 -10.69
CA PRO A 607 18.91 5.77 -10.70
C PRO A 607 19.05 6.69 -11.93
N ALA A 608 18.03 7.51 -12.18
CA ALA A 608 18.03 8.51 -13.24
C ALA A 608 19.06 9.60 -12.94
N GLY A 609 19.79 10.02 -13.96
CA GLY A 609 20.86 10.99 -13.81
C GLY A 609 21.88 10.95 -14.94
N THR A 610 22.98 11.67 -14.75
CA THR A 610 24.08 11.77 -15.70
C THR A 610 25.33 11.12 -15.12
N TYR A 611 26.02 10.37 -15.97
CA TYR A 611 27.14 9.50 -15.64
C TYR A 611 28.23 9.65 -16.69
N GLU A 612 29.41 9.10 -16.38
CA GLU A 612 30.54 9.04 -17.30
C GLU A 612 31.07 7.60 -17.40
N LEU A 613 31.28 7.11 -18.62
CA LEU A 613 32.12 5.94 -18.86
C LEU A 613 33.57 6.39 -18.95
N VAL A 614 34.41 5.81 -18.11
CA VAL A 614 35.87 5.96 -18.17
C VAL A 614 36.44 4.70 -18.80
N GLU A 615 36.97 4.80 -20.02
CA GLU A 615 37.63 3.67 -20.69
C GLU A 615 38.96 3.39 -19.99
N VAL A 616 39.10 2.19 -19.43
CA VAL A 616 40.27 1.74 -18.67
C VAL A 616 41.13 0.72 -19.41
N LYS A 617 40.62 0.18 -20.53
CA LYS A 617 41.36 -0.64 -21.49
C LYS A 617 40.78 -0.42 -22.88
N ALA A 618 41.62 -0.05 -23.84
CA ALA A 618 41.22 0.05 -25.24
C ALA A 618 41.17 -1.34 -25.91
N PRO A 619 40.33 -1.55 -26.94
CA PRO A 619 40.43 -2.70 -27.83
C PRO A 619 41.84 -2.84 -28.42
N LYS A 620 42.22 -4.08 -28.71
CA LYS A 620 43.53 -4.38 -29.29
C LYS A 620 43.77 -3.58 -30.58
N GLY A 621 44.88 -2.83 -30.61
CA GLY A 621 45.27 -2.00 -31.76
C GLY A 621 44.64 -0.61 -31.82
N TYR A 622 43.89 -0.19 -30.79
CA TYR A 622 43.28 1.14 -30.71
C TYR A 622 43.92 2.00 -29.61
N ALA A 623 43.79 3.33 -29.76
CA ALA A 623 44.20 4.26 -28.72
C ALA A 623 43.21 4.27 -27.55
N LEU A 624 43.72 4.55 -26.35
CA LEU A 624 42.88 4.94 -25.22
C LEU A 624 42.39 6.39 -25.44
N PRO A 625 41.09 6.69 -25.27
CA PRO A 625 40.58 8.05 -25.41
C PRO A 625 41.13 8.99 -24.33
N THR A 626 41.21 10.28 -24.64
CA THR A 626 41.66 11.32 -23.68
C THR A 626 40.53 11.86 -22.80
N ASN A 627 39.26 11.65 -23.20
CA ASN A 627 38.08 12.18 -22.53
C ASN A 627 37.15 11.02 -22.14
N ASN A 628 36.40 11.21 -21.06
CA ASN A 628 35.32 10.31 -20.66
C ASN A 628 34.11 10.45 -21.60
N PHE A 629 33.25 9.43 -21.64
CA PHE A 629 32.01 9.46 -22.40
C PHE A 629 30.82 9.72 -21.47
N GLU A 630 30.22 10.88 -21.56
CA GLU A 630 29.02 11.23 -20.79
C GLU A 630 27.78 10.50 -21.32
N PHE A 631 26.93 10.01 -20.43
CA PHE A 631 25.62 9.43 -20.77
C PHE A 631 24.57 9.73 -19.70
N SER A 632 23.29 9.75 -20.11
CA SER A 632 22.16 9.93 -19.19
C SER A 632 21.34 8.65 -19.07
N VAL A 633 20.84 8.41 -17.86
CA VAL A 633 19.96 7.29 -17.49
C VAL A 633 18.58 7.83 -17.11
N ASN A 634 17.53 7.17 -17.58
CA ASN A 634 16.11 7.46 -17.32
C ASN A 634 15.25 6.23 -17.72
N GLU A 635 13.93 6.34 -17.64
CA GLU A 635 12.99 5.25 -17.97
C GLU A 635 13.13 4.70 -19.40
N LYS A 636 13.54 5.51 -20.37
CA LYS A 636 13.72 5.11 -21.78
C LYS A 636 15.15 4.75 -22.13
N SER A 637 16.09 4.98 -21.22
CA SER A 637 17.51 4.95 -21.56
C SER A 637 18.03 3.54 -21.84
N PHE A 638 17.38 2.50 -21.31
CA PHE A 638 17.90 1.14 -21.41
C PHE A 638 17.81 0.57 -22.83
N ASN A 639 16.68 0.72 -23.53
CA ASN A 639 16.45 0.11 -24.84
C ASN A 639 15.62 0.96 -25.81
N GLU A 640 15.16 2.16 -25.41
CA GLU A 640 14.31 3.03 -26.23
C GLU A 640 14.99 4.35 -26.64
N GLN A 641 16.20 4.61 -26.15
CA GLN A 641 16.96 5.83 -26.42
C GLN A 641 18.42 5.51 -26.75
N GLY A 642 18.88 5.92 -27.94
CA GLY A 642 20.21 5.66 -28.47
C GLY A 642 20.36 6.15 -29.90
N ASP A 643 21.47 5.79 -30.54
CA ASP A 643 21.83 6.17 -31.93
C ASP A 643 22.22 4.96 -32.80
N VAL A 644 22.39 3.78 -32.19
CA VAL A 644 22.72 2.53 -32.87
C VAL A 644 21.85 1.38 -32.41
N LYS A 645 21.85 0.29 -33.21
CA LYS A 645 21.21 -0.96 -32.84
C LYS A 645 22.11 -1.77 -31.91
N TYR A 646 21.53 -2.25 -30.82
CA TYR A 646 22.06 -3.34 -30.02
C TYR A 646 21.78 -4.65 -30.76
N GLU A 647 22.79 -5.18 -31.46
CA GLU A 647 22.64 -6.41 -32.26
C GLU A 647 22.37 -7.63 -31.37
N GLU A 648 21.75 -8.67 -31.94
CA GLU A 648 21.32 -9.87 -31.22
C GLU A 648 22.45 -10.90 -31.10
N LYS A 649 23.20 -11.08 -32.19
CA LYS A 649 24.25 -12.09 -32.30
C LYS A 649 25.57 -11.55 -31.77
N ASN A 650 26.31 -12.41 -31.07
CA ASN A 650 27.65 -12.09 -30.58
C ASN A 650 28.72 -12.34 -31.65
N GLU A 651 28.71 -11.53 -32.70
CA GLU A 651 29.61 -11.64 -33.86
C GLU A 651 30.13 -10.25 -34.26
N GLU A 652 31.24 -10.17 -35.00
CA GLU A 652 31.70 -8.89 -35.56
C GLU A 652 30.64 -8.36 -36.54
N VAL A 653 30.21 -7.13 -36.34
CA VAL A 653 29.16 -6.48 -37.13
C VAL A 653 29.62 -5.11 -37.62
N THR A 654 29.01 -4.65 -38.72
CA THR A 654 29.02 -3.23 -39.06
C THR A 654 27.86 -2.58 -38.32
N VAL A 655 28.17 -1.72 -37.36
CA VAL A 655 27.18 -1.12 -36.44
C VAL A 655 26.20 -0.23 -37.20
N ALA A 656 24.93 -0.63 -37.18
CA ALA A 656 23.84 0.05 -37.86
C ALA A 656 23.19 1.14 -36.98
N THR A 657 22.61 2.15 -37.61
CA THR A 657 21.81 3.20 -36.94
C THR A 657 20.56 2.61 -36.31
N GLY A 658 20.20 3.10 -35.12
CA GLY A 658 19.04 2.63 -34.36
C GLY A 658 18.80 3.49 -33.12
N THR A 659 17.97 2.99 -32.20
CA THR A 659 17.61 3.71 -30.97
C THR A 659 17.83 2.88 -29.71
N THR A 660 18.42 1.69 -29.83
CA THR A 660 18.42 0.71 -28.74
C THR A 660 19.71 0.70 -27.92
N ALA A 661 20.74 1.43 -28.36
CA ALA A 661 22.00 1.62 -27.62
C ALA A 661 22.72 2.91 -28.01
N MET A 662 23.58 3.39 -27.11
CA MET A 662 24.50 4.51 -27.36
C MET A 662 25.81 4.02 -27.98
N ARG A 663 26.25 4.67 -29.05
CA ARG A 663 27.51 4.38 -29.70
C ARG A 663 28.68 4.99 -28.92
N ILE A 664 29.71 4.18 -28.68
CA ILE A 664 31.00 4.61 -28.15
C ILE A 664 32.04 4.44 -29.25
N ASN A 665 32.60 5.55 -29.72
CA ASN A 665 33.60 5.51 -30.80
C ASN A 665 35.00 5.24 -30.24
N ASN A 666 35.79 4.47 -30.98
CA ASN A 666 37.24 4.48 -30.85
C ASN A 666 37.93 4.86 -32.16
N SER A 667 39.17 5.35 -32.06
CA SER A 667 39.98 5.70 -33.22
C SER A 667 41.24 4.84 -33.26
N ASN A 668 41.54 4.29 -34.43
CA ASN A 668 42.78 3.55 -34.65
C ASN A 668 43.98 4.51 -34.66
N MET A 669 45.11 4.09 -34.07
CA MET A 669 46.41 4.76 -34.21
C MET A 669 46.95 4.56 -35.62
N THR A 670 46.34 5.19 -36.62
CA THR A 670 47.01 5.38 -37.90
C THR A 670 47.94 6.58 -37.74
N ILE A 671 49.23 6.31 -37.55
CA ILE A 671 50.25 7.34 -37.77
C ILE A 671 50.02 7.83 -39.21
N PRO A 672 49.78 9.13 -39.47
CA PRO A 672 49.68 9.60 -40.83
C PRO A 672 50.97 9.19 -41.53
N GLN A 673 50.87 8.55 -42.69
CA GLN A 673 52.03 8.18 -43.46
C GLN A 673 52.76 9.48 -43.83
N THR A 674 53.78 9.87 -43.04
CA THR A 674 54.57 11.07 -43.29
C THR A 674 55.50 10.77 -44.46
N GLY A 675 54.97 10.96 -45.65
CA GLY A 675 55.61 10.63 -46.93
C GLY A 675 54.72 10.89 -48.14
N GLY A 676 53.75 11.80 -48.05
CA GLY A 676 52.88 12.15 -49.18
C GLY A 676 53.62 12.86 -50.32
N ILE A 677 52.89 13.17 -51.40
CA ILE A 677 53.37 13.86 -52.62
C ILE A 677 54.27 15.07 -52.34
N GLY A 678 54.03 15.82 -51.26
CA GLY A 678 54.86 16.95 -50.86
C GLY A 678 56.34 16.59 -50.67
N THR A 679 56.65 15.46 -50.01
CA THR A 679 58.03 15.01 -49.78
C THR A 679 58.73 14.64 -51.09
N VAL A 680 58.00 14.02 -52.02
CA VAL A 680 58.51 13.67 -53.35
C VAL A 680 58.78 14.94 -54.17
N ILE A 681 57.88 15.94 -54.10
CA ILE A 681 58.06 17.24 -54.76
C ILE A 681 59.30 17.96 -54.20
N PHE A 682 59.45 18.06 -52.88
CA PHE A 682 60.61 18.72 -52.26
C PHE A 682 61.93 17.98 -52.57
N THR A 683 61.91 16.64 -52.60
CA THR A 683 63.09 15.84 -52.98
C THR A 683 63.45 16.02 -54.45
N ALA A 684 62.46 16.06 -55.35
CA ALA A 684 62.67 16.28 -56.78
C ALA A 684 63.20 17.70 -57.07
N ILE A 685 62.66 18.72 -56.40
CA ILE A 685 63.14 20.10 -56.50
C ILE A 685 64.58 20.20 -55.95
N GLY A 686 64.86 19.58 -54.81
CA GLY A 686 66.21 19.51 -54.24
C GLY A 686 67.23 18.88 -55.19
N LEU A 687 66.88 17.75 -55.81
CA LEU A 687 67.71 17.09 -56.82
C LEU A 687 67.91 17.95 -58.08
N ALA A 688 66.88 18.67 -58.54
CA ALA A 688 66.99 19.58 -59.69
C ALA A 688 67.89 20.79 -59.40
N ILE A 689 67.84 21.34 -58.19
CA ILE A 689 68.75 22.41 -57.74
C ILE A 689 70.20 21.89 -57.67
N MET A 690 70.41 20.69 -57.13
CA MET A 690 71.75 20.10 -57.11
C MET A 690 72.29 19.81 -58.52
N ALA A 691 71.46 19.31 -59.43
CA ALA A 691 71.85 19.07 -60.81
C ALA A 691 72.21 20.37 -61.54
N SER A 692 71.43 21.45 -61.35
CA SER A 692 71.71 22.75 -61.95
C SER A 692 72.98 23.40 -61.36
N ALA A 693 73.25 23.24 -60.06
CA ALA A 693 74.50 23.67 -59.44
C ALA A 693 75.72 22.94 -60.02
N ILE A 694 75.64 21.61 -60.21
CA ILE A 694 76.72 20.81 -60.83
C ILE A 694 76.98 21.25 -62.27
N ILE A 695 75.93 21.52 -63.05
CA ILE A 695 76.07 22.02 -64.42
C ILE A 695 76.73 23.41 -64.44
N ALA A 696 76.33 24.32 -63.53
CA ALA A 696 76.92 25.65 -63.42
C ALA A 696 78.41 25.59 -63.03
N ILE A 697 78.79 24.71 -62.10
CA ILE A 697 80.18 24.49 -61.69
C ILE A 697 81.01 23.94 -62.85
N LYS A 698 80.50 22.94 -63.59
CA LYS A 698 81.20 22.40 -64.77
C LYS A 698 81.36 23.44 -65.88
N LYS A 699 80.36 24.32 -66.09
CA LYS A 699 80.43 25.39 -67.08
C LYS A 699 81.45 26.48 -66.69
N ARG A 700 81.59 26.77 -65.38
CA ARG A 700 82.61 27.67 -64.85
C ARG A 700 84.03 27.10 -65.02
N GLN A 701 84.23 25.81 -64.73
CA GLN A 701 85.52 25.13 -64.94
C GLN A 701 85.94 25.07 -66.41
N ALA A 702 84.98 25.01 -67.35
CA ALA A 702 85.28 25.08 -68.79
C ALA A 702 85.59 26.50 -69.30
N THR A 703 85.27 27.55 -68.53
CA THR A 703 85.53 28.95 -68.90
C THR A 703 86.86 29.45 -68.29
N GLU A 704 87.32 28.85 -67.20
CA GLU A 704 88.62 29.14 -66.55
C GLU A 704 89.80 28.33 -67.14
N ALA A 705 89.54 27.42 -68.08
CA ALA A 705 90.55 26.58 -68.75
C ALA A 705 90.84 26.99 -70.22
N ARG A 706 90.60 28.26 -70.58
CA ARG A 706 90.85 28.78 -71.94
C ARG A 706 91.74 30.01 -71.94
#